data_AF-A0A665VPJ8-F1
#
_entry.id   AF-A0A665VPJ8-F1
#
_cell.length_a   1.000
_cell.length_b   1.000
_cell.length_c   1.000
_cell.angle_alpha   90.00
_cell.angle_beta   90.00
_cell.angle_gamma   90.00
#
_symmetry.space_group_name_H-M   'P 1'
#
loop_
_entity.id
_entity.type
_entity.pdbx_description
1 polymer ?
#
loop_
_entity_poly.entity_id
_entity_poly.type
_entity_poly.pdbx_seq_one_letter_code
_entity_poly.pdbx_strand_id
1 'polypeptide(L)'
;MEKTLCSPHPGTNKPNSSSNSSAWKPGGRSGSHSPGSGSLCGPAGAGGGRGAVQQQQQQQQRRRQLEGVLSKYTNLIQGWQNRYFVLDPELGQLQYFVNEQGKSQKPRGSLPLIGASVTPSEEAPHMFIVNSVNGELYKLRASDAKEQHFWISQLQACARRHSDSSAKVRKLKGSDEHLSVDRAGGGQEVLGSISSARTRSFSLLPHLTPSSSPGSQRHLGHTATPSNIVTITHHKSPAAARRAKSQYSGRLQEVKEVMTQAEGQQKNLVQTIDSLPTKGPLSCLDQDLLLLKATSAATLSCLGECLNILQQTQSHSQAAPQSQTSQRNHATHGAPSDGVPVWTVPKSPSGEQLKNGGLTPLQSAEPSPALRIRGLSHGAEHHPGLEDISPIEETTDTEDNEEEDLGVLDDQRSIILHLLSQLKLGMDLTRVVLPTFILEKRSLLEMYANFMAHPDMFLSITAGATPEDRIVRFVEYYLTAFHEGRKGAVAKKPYNPILGETFHCSWEVPQDKVKPLVRSNQGSTREPSRGPNNTQQGDDSPGGCYRVRFVAEQVSHHPPVSGFYCECRERMMCVNAHVWTKSKFMGMSIGVSMVGEGVLCLLEHDEEYIFTLPCAYARSILTVPWVELGGKVSINCVKSGYSATVTFHTKPFYGGKVHRVTAEVKHNPTNTIVCKAQGEWNGTLEFTYSSGETKVIDTARLPVTRKKLRPVDKQGRTESRRLWQHVTKSLKEGNIDEATEHKHRLEERQRGEERQRAADNKPWTPKYFTKEGDGWIYNNPLWKST
;
A
#
# COMPACT_ATOMS: atom_id res chain seq x y z
N MET A 1 -16.93 24.86 -52.27
CA MET A 1 -16.74 24.97 -53.73
C MET A 1 -15.52 24.13 -54.09
N GLU A 2 -15.56 23.38 -55.19
CA GLU A 2 -14.46 22.47 -55.55
C GLU A 2 -13.24 23.22 -56.14
N LYS A 3 -12.10 22.51 -56.21
CA LYS A 3 -11.52 22.20 -57.53
C LYS A 3 -10.57 20.99 -57.50
N THR A 4 -10.86 20.06 -58.41
CA THR A 4 -10.09 18.85 -58.74
C THR A 4 -9.00 19.17 -59.78
N LEU A 5 -8.19 18.15 -60.16
CA LEU A 5 -7.30 17.98 -61.35
C LEU A 5 -5.82 17.78 -60.97
N CYS A 6 -5.03 16.90 -61.62
CA CYS A 6 -5.35 15.73 -62.47
C CYS A 6 -4.13 14.79 -62.60
N SER A 7 -4.30 13.61 -63.20
CA SER A 7 -3.21 12.75 -63.72
C SER A 7 -3.38 12.52 -65.23
N PRO A 8 -2.33 12.08 -65.96
CA PRO A 8 -2.40 10.70 -66.50
C PRO A 8 -1.04 9.96 -66.64
N HIS A 9 -1.14 8.69 -67.05
CA HIS A 9 -0.08 7.70 -67.38
C HIS A 9 0.46 7.90 -68.84
N PRO A 10 1.16 6.95 -69.54
CA PRO A 10 1.70 5.62 -69.16
C PRO A 10 3.13 5.26 -69.68
N GLY A 11 3.60 4.05 -69.37
CA GLY A 11 4.77 3.42 -70.02
C GLY A 11 4.98 1.95 -69.59
N THR A 12 4.97 1.01 -70.53
CA THR A 12 5.08 -0.45 -70.29
C THR A 12 6.26 -1.07 -71.05
N ASN A 13 6.89 -2.13 -70.52
CA ASN A 13 7.30 -3.28 -71.34
C ASN A 13 7.78 -4.53 -70.55
N LYS A 14 7.62 -5.69 -71.19
CA LYS A 14 8.10 -7.06 -70.86
C LYS A 14 8.22 -7.79 -72.21
N PRO A 15 9.12 -8.79 -72.43
CA PRO A 15 8.78 -10.18 -72.05
C PRO A 15 9.96 -11.18 -71.88
N ASN A 16 9.63 -12.41 -71.40
CA ASN A 16 10.17 -13.75 -71.79
C ASN A 16 11.69 -14.10 -71.68
N SER A 17 12.14 -15.38 -71.54
CA SER A 17 11.45 -16.70 -71.38
C SER A 17 12.40 -17.84 -70.94
N SER A 18 11.86 -18.90 -70.29
CA SER A 18 12.24 -20.36 -70.34
C SER A 18 13.70 -20.82 -70.06
N SER A 19 14.03 -21.95 -69.39
CA SER A 19 13.30 -23.12 -68.80
C SER A 19 14.28 -23.83 -67.78
N ASN A 20 14.25 -25.10 -67.31
CA ASN A 20 13.51 -26.35 -67.62
C ASN A 20 13.57 -27.40 -66.44
N SER A 21 13.03 -28.60 -66.68
CA SER A 21 13.31 -29.98 -66.17
C SER A 21 14.46 -30.26 -65.16
N SER A 22 14.42 -31.29 -64.29
CA SER A 22 13.53 -32.48 -64.16
C SER A 22 13.53 -33.09 -62.74
N ALA A 23 12.61 -34.03 -62.47
CA ALA A 23 12.44 -34.75 -61.19
C ALA A 23 13.11 -36.14 -61.19
N TRP A 24 12.94 -36.94 -60.10
CA TRP A 24 12.58 -38.38 -60.14
C TRP A 24 12.11 -38.92 -58.77
N LYS A 25 11.45 -40.08 -58.78
CA LYS A 25 10.91 -40.92 -57.67
C LYS A 25 11.05 -42.39 -58.15
N PRO A 26 11.10 -43.45 -57.30
CA PRO A 26 10.07 -43.82 -56.30
C PRO A 26 10.71 -44.34 -54.99
N GLY A 27 10.09 -45.09 -54.06
CA GLY A 27 8.74 -45.64 -53.91
C GLY A 27 8.58 -46.24 -52.50
N GLY A 28 7.36 -46.60 -52.07
CA GLY A 28 7.09 -47.06 -50.70
C GLY A 28 6.40 -48.43 -50.61
N ARG A 29 6.36 -49.01 -49.41
CA ARG A 29 5.46 -50.12 -49.04
C ARG A 29 5.18 -50.13 -47.54
N SER A 30 3.97 -50.57 -47.18
CA SER A 30 3.52 -50.86 -45.81
C SER A 30 3.44 -52.36 -45.57
N GLY A 31 3.50 -52.79 -44.31
CA GLY A 31 3.39 -54.19 -43.90
C GLY A 31 3.59 -54.35 -42.39
N SER A 32 2.93 -55.33 -41.78
CA SER A 32 2.80 -55.48 -40.31
C SER A 32 3.12 -56.91 -39.83
N HIS A 33 3.12 -57.06 -38.50
CA HIS A 33 3.10 -58.33 -37.71
C HIS A 33 4.45 -58.97 -37.30
N SER A 34 4.63 -59.02 -35.98
CA SER A 34 5.32 -60.07 -35.20
C SER A 34 4.40 -61.32 -35.07
N PRO A 35 4.75 -62.42 -34.36
CA PRO A 35 5.96 -62.73 -33.58
C PRO A 35 6.57 -64.13 -33.90
N GLY A 36 7.58 -64.58 -33.14
CA GLY A 36 8.07 -65.97 -33.20
C GLY A 36 9.18 -66.29 -32.17
N SER A 37 8.87 -67.12 -31.17
CA SER A 37 9.79 -67.52 -30.09
C SER A 37 10.74 -68.65 -30.52
N GLY A 38 11.93 -68.73 -29.90
CA GLY A 38 12.83 -69.89 -30.01
C GLY A 38 14.04 -69.81 -29.09
N SER A 39 14.02 -70.52 -27.95
CA SER A 39 15.15 -70.59 -27.00
C SER A 39 15.89 -71.92 -27.11
N LEU A 40 17.20 -71.90 -26.87
CA LEU A 40 17.98 -73.08 -26.46
C LEU A 40 19.00 -72.67 -25.38
N CYS A 41 19.35 -73.62 -24.50
CA CYS A 41 19.92 -73.32 -23.18
C CYS A 41 21.42 -73.64 -23.06
N GLY A 42 22.08 -72.95 -22.12
CA GLY A 42 23.41 -73.30 -21.59
C GLY A 42 23.51 -72.90 -20.10
N PRO A 43 23.66 -73.83 -19.14
CA PRO A 43 23.55 -73.52 -17.71
C PRO A 43 24.88 -73.46 -16.96
N ALA A 44 25.08 -72.46 -16.08
CA ALA A 44 26.11 -72.49 -15.04
C ALA A 44 25.81 -71.54 -13.86
N GLY A 45 25.79 -72.11 -12.64
CA GLY A 45 26.48 -71.57 -11.46
C GLY A 45 26.02 -70.28 -10.75
N ALA A 46 25.73 -70.43 -9.44
CA ALA A 46 25.87 -69.45 -8.35
C ALA A 46 24.96 -68.20 -8.32
N GLY A 47 24.28 -68.01 -7.18
CA GLY A 47 23.42 -66.85 -6.91
C GLY A 47 24.17 -65.62 -6.37
N GLY A 48 23.61 -64.43 -6.63
CA GLY A 48 24.12 -63.16 -6.10
C GLY A 48 23.36 -61.89 -6.56
N GLY A 49 22.64 -61.96 -7.69
CA GLY A 49 22.12 -60.75 -8.36
C GLY A 49 20.85 -60.08 -7.80
N ARG A 50 20.00 -60.77 -7.02
CA ARG A 50 18.65 -60.23 -6.70
C ARG A 50 18.65 -59.04 -5.73
N GLY A 51 19.61 -58.95 -4.81
CA GLY A 51 19.68 -57.82 -3.85
C GLY A 51 20.06 -56.49 -4.52
N ALA A 52 21.15 -56.48 -5.28
CA ALA A 52 21.73 -55.25 -5.83
C ALA A 52 20.83 -54.55 -6.87
N VAL A 53 20.25 -55.32 -7.80
CA VAL A 53 19.35 -54.76 -8.84
C VAL A 53 18.06 -54.21 -8.20
N GLN A 54 17.52 -54.89 -7.19
CA GLN A 54 16.33 -54.45 -6.49
C GLN A 54 16.61 -53.20 -5.62
N GLN A 55 17.78 -53.10 -5.00
CA GLN A 55 18.23 -51.88 -4.33
C GLN A 55 18.42 -50.71 -5.32
N GLN A 56 19.08 -50.91 -6.47
CA GLN A 56 19.24 -49.85 -7.47
C GLN A 56 17.89 -49.37 -8.02
N GLN A 57 16.96 -50.27 -8.38
CA GLN A 57 15.62 -49.87 -8.81
C GLN A 57 14.86 -49.11 -7.71
N GLN A 58 14.94 -49.56 -6.45
CA GLN A 58 14.30 -48.88 -5.32
C GLN A 58 14.99 -47.56 -4.92
N GLN A 59 16.26 -47.36 -5.27
CA GLN A 59 16.97 -46.08 -5.11
C GLN A 59 16.66 -45.11 -6.26
N GLN A 60 16.51 -45.62 -7.49
CA GLN A 60 16.12 -44.83 -8.67
C GLN A 60 14.64 -44.42 -8.61
N GLN A 61 13.75 -45.27 -8.09
CA GLN A 61 12.37 -44.89 -7.72
C GLN A 61 12.34 -43.82 -6.62
N ARG A 62 13.17 -43.95 -5.58
CA ARG A 62 13.26 -42.90 -4.52
C ARG A 62 13.82 -41.58 -5.04
N ARG A 63 14.77 -41.58 -5.97
CA ARG A 63 15.19 -40.33 -6.66
C ARG A 63 14.03 -39.68 -7.41
N ARG A 64 13.29 -40.44 -8.23
CA ARG A 64 12.08 -39.97 -8.92
C ARG A 64 10.91 -39.57 -8.00
N GLN A 65 11.01 -39.80 -6.69
CA GLN A 65 10.02 -39.35 -5.69
C GLN A 65 10.38 -38.01 -5.02
N LEU A 66 11.52 -37.40 -5.37
CA LEU A 66 11.98 -36.14 -4.78
C LEU A 66 12.30 -35.08 -5.85
N GLU A 67 11.88 -35.31 -7.10
CA GLU A 67 12.10 -34.39 -8.21
C GLU A 67 10.93 -34.39 -9.20
N GLY A 68 10.71 -33.27 -9.90
CA GLY A 68 9.57 -33.10 -10.82
C GLY A 68 9.33 -31.65 -11.24
N VAL A 69 8.31 -31.41 -12.06
CA VAL A 69 7.99 -30.07 -12.59
C VAL A 69 6.90 -29.41 -11.76
N LEU A 70 7.17 -28.20 -11.25
CA LEU A 70 6.15 -27.35 -10.63
C LEU A 70 6.05 -26.02 -11.36
N SER A 71 4.85 -25.47 -11.45
CA SER A 71 4.65 -24.08 -11.84
C SER A 71 5.07 -23.19 -10.67
N LYS A 72 6.20 -22.49 -10.83
CA LYS A 72 6.70 -21.51 -9.86
C LYS A 72 6.18 -20.12 -10.24
N TYR A 73 5.57 -19.39 -9.32
CA TYR A 73 5.31 -17.96 -9.55
C TYR A 73 6.63 -17.17 -9.47
N THR A 74 6.82 -16.23 -10.40
CA THR A 74 8.07 -15.49 -10.59
C THR A 74 7.92 -14.01 -10.23
N ASN A 75 7.31 -13.23 -11.11
CA ASN A 75 6.89 -11.84 -10.92
C ASN A 75 5.62 -11.57 -11.78
N LEU A 76 5.10 -10.34 -11.80
CA LEU A 76 3.89 -10.05 -12.58
C LEU A 76 4.09 -10.09 -14.11
N ILE A 77 5.33 -9.97 -14.60
CA ILE A 77 5.64 -9.93 -16.04
C ILE A 77 5.81 -11.34 -16.61
N GLN A 78 6.45 -12.25 -15.85
CA GLN A 78 6.69 -13.64 -16.25
C GLN A 78 5.66 -14.63 -15.69
N GLY A 79 4.88 -14.23 -14.68
CA GLY A 79 3.76 -14.97 -14.12
C GLY A 79 4.14 -16.33 -13.54
N TRP A 80 3.30 -17.33 -13.84
CA TRP A 80 3.55 -18.74 -13.54
C TRP A 80 4.50 -19.34 -14.58
N GLN A 81 5.53 -20.02 -14.09
CA GLN A 81 6.62 -20.54 -14.92
C GLN A 81 6.94 -21.98 -14.50
N ASN A 82 6.77 -22.94 -15.40
CA ASN A 82 7.18 -24.32 -15.16
C ASN A 82 8.70 -24.38 -14.93
N ARG A 83 9.11 -24.95 -13.80
CA ARG A 83 10.51 -25.15 -13.41
C ARG A 83 10.67 -26.55 -12.86
N TYR A 84 11.84 -27.14 -13.07
CA TYR A 84 12.14 -28.48 -12.58
C TYR A 84 12.73 -28.38 -11.17
N PHE A 85 12.05 -28.92 -10.18
CA PHE A 85 12.46 -28.91 -8.78
C PHE A 85 13.15 -30.22 -8.39
N VAL A 86 14.12 -30.10 -7.48
CA VAL A 86 14.80 -31.23 -6.83
C VAL A 86 14.84 -30.94 -5.33
N LEU A 87 14.26 -31.83 -4.54
CA LEU A 87 14.32 -31.83 -3.09
C LEU A 87 15.51 -32.69 -2.65
N ASP A 88 16.51 -32.07 -2.06
CA ASP A 88 17.63 -32.75 -1.44
C ASP A 88 17.29 -33.06 0.04
N PRO A 89 17.09 -34.33 0.42
CA PRO A 89 16.75 -34.73 1.78
C PRO A 89 17.97 -34.82 2.71
N GLU A 90 19.19 -34.79 2.17
CA GLU A 90 20.45 -34.93 2.90
C GLU A 90 21.02 -33.54 3.25
N LEU A 91 20.98 -32.58 2.30
CA LEU A 91 21.34 -31.18 2.51
C LEU A 91 20.19 -30.31 3.04
N GLY A 92 18.95 -30.80 3.01
CA GLY A 92 17.78 -30.06 3.48
C GLY A 92 17.42 -28.86 2.60
N GLN A 93 17.56 -29.00 1.28
CA GLN A 93 17.40 -27.93 0.30
C GLN A 93 16.29 -28.26 -0.71
N LEU A 94 15.51 -27.25 -1.10
CA LEU A 94 14.68 -27.30 -2.31
C LEU A 94 15.35 -26.48 -3.41
N GLN A 95 15.90 -27.15 -4.41
CA GLN A 95 16.54 -26.54 -5.57
C GLN A 95 15.60 -26.50 -6.77
N TYR A 96 15.82 -25.56 -7.70
CA TYR A 96 15.14 -25.59 -9.01
C TYR A 96 16.01 -25.16 -10.19
N PHE A 97 15.66 -25.71 -11.35
CA PHE A 97 16.32 -25.56 -12.63
C PHE A 97 15.31 -25.07 -13.68
N VAL A 98 15.79 -24.62 -14.85
CA VAL A 98 14.92 -24.15 -15.94
C VAL A 98 14.09 -25.32 -16.51
N ASN A 99 14.75 -26.46 -16.71
CA ASN A 99 14.18 -27.72 -17.20
C ASN A 99 14.96 -28.90 -16.58
N GLU A 100 14.57 -30.14 -16.88
CA GLU A 100 15.23 -31.35 -16.36
C GLU A 100 16.68 -31.49 -16.83
N GLN A 101 16.96 -31.07 -18.07
CA GLN A 101 18.29 -31.13 -18.68
C GLN A 101 19.30 -30.22 -17.96
N GLY A 102 18.82 -29.16 -17.29
CA GLY A 102 19.63 -28.23 -16.50
C GLY A 102 20.20 -28.79 -15.20
N LYS A 103 19.87 -30.03 -14.78
CA LYS A 103 20.41 -30.68 -13.57
C LYS A 103 21.94 -30.72 -13.48
N SER A 104 22.64 -30.70 -14.62
CA SER A 104 24.10 -30.70 -14.71
C SER A 104 24.75 -29.32 -14.54
N GLN A 105 23.94 -28.25 -14.43
CA GLN A 105 24.40 -26.87 -14.22
C GLN A 105 24.09 -26.40 -12.80
N LYS A 106 24.55 -25.20 -12.43
CA LYS A 106 24.24 -24.58 -11.13
C LYS A 106 22.72 -24.32 -11.03
N PRO A 107 22.05 -24.67 -9.91
CA PRO A 107 20.62 -24.42 -9.74
C PRO A 107 20.28 -22.93 -9.86
N ARG A 108 19.11 -22.64 -10.45
CA ARG A 108 18.61 -21.26 -10.65
C ARG A 108 18.08 -20.63 -9.36
N GLY A 109 17.80 -21.45 -8.35
CA GLY A 109 17.58 -21.06 -6.96
C GLY A 109 17.68 -22.29 -6.05
N SER A 110 18.03 -22.07 -4.78
CA SER A 110 18.01 -23.06 -3.71
C SER A 110 17.37 -22.43 -2.48
N LEU A 111 16.52 -23.18 -1.78
CA LEU A 111 15.79 -22.71 -0.61
C LEU A 111 16.06 -23.66 0.57
N PRO A 112 16.65 -23.18 1.68
CA PRO A 112 16.87 -24.02 2.86
C PRO A 112 15.55 -24.35 3.55
N LEU A 113 15.35 -25.64 3.88
CA LEU A 113 14.11 -26.13 4.48
C LEU A 113 14.17 -26.25 6.01
N ILE A 114 15.34 -26.05 6.64
CA ILE A 114 15.46 -26.02 8.10
C ILE A 114 14.59 -24.90 8.69
N GLY A 115 13.66 -25.27 9.56
CA GLY A 115 12.63 -24.38 10.13
C GLY A 115 11.58 -23.85 9.14
N ALA A 116 11.61 -24.24 7.86
CA ALA A 116 10.69 -23.73 6.85
C ALA A 116 9.25 -24.24 7.06
N SER A 117 8.26 -23.37 6.85
CA SER A 117 6.85 -23.75 6.83
C SER A 117 6.37 -24.02 5.41
N VAL A 118 5.47 -25.00 5.26
CA VAL A 118 4.89 -25.39 3.98
C VAL A 118 3.39 -25.54 4.15
N THR A 119 2.62 -24.66 3.51
CA THR A 119 1.16 -24.58 3.66
C THR A 119 0.47 -24.67 2.29
N PRO A 120 -0.68 -25.35 2.17
CA PRO A 120 -1.54 -25.17 1.00
C PRO A 120 -2.00 -23.70 0.91
N SER A 121 -2.44 -23.29 -0.27
CA SER A 121 -2.98 -21.95 -0.49
C SER A 121 -4.24 -22.02 -1.36
N GLU A 122 -5.27 -21.30 -0.94
CA GLU A 122 -6.55 -21.18 -1.64
C GLU A 122 -6.50 -20.11 -2.75
N GLU A 123 -5.37 -19.40 -2.92
CA GLU A 123 -5.17 -18.38 -3.96
C GLU A 123 -5.28 -18.93 -5.40
N ALA A 124 -5.02 -20.23 -5.62
CA ALA A 124 -5.20 -20.89 -6.91
C ALA A 124 -5.30 -22.43 -6.76
N PRO A 125 -5.96 -23.14 -7.70
CA PRO A 125 -6.05 -24.61 -7.65
C PRO A 125 -4.67 -25.26 -7.65
N HIS A 126 -4.46 -26.19 -6.71
CA HIS A 126 -3.22 -26.96 -6.51
C HIS A 126 -2.00 -26.12 -6.07
N MET A 127 -2.25 -24.92 -5.52
CA MET A 127 -1.21 -24.01 -5.05
C MET A 127 -0.77 -24.31 -3.61
N PHE A 128 0.51 -24.08 -3.33
CA PHE A 128 1.09 -24.12 -2.00
C PHE A 128 2.26 -23.13 -1.87
N ILE A 129 2.59 -22.82 -0.63
CA ILE A 129 3.61 -21.83 -0.27
C ILE A 129 4.67 -22.52 0.56
N VAL A 130 5.93 -22.35 0.17
CA VAL A 130 7.11 -22.73 0.97
C VAL A 130 7.74 -21.43 1.46
N ASN A 131 7.81 -21.25 2.78
CA ASN A 131 8.36 -20.05 3.42
C ASN A 131 9.54 -20.44 4.32
N SER A 132 10.73 -19.96 3.99
CA SER A 132 11.96 -20.28 4.71
C SER A 132 12.28 -19.26 5.81
N VAL A 133 13.04 -19.69 6.83
CA VAL A 133 13.44 -18.85 7.97
C VAL A 133 14.35 -17.68 7.61
N ASN A 134 14.93 -17.67 6.40
CA ASN A 134 15.68 -16.53 5.86
C ASN A 134 14.77 -15.44 5.25
N GLY A 135 13.45 -15.61 5.26
CA GLY A 135 12.47 -14.68 4.67
C GLY A 135 12.21 -14.91 3.17
N GLU A 136 12.80 -15.93 2.55
CA GLU A 136 12.49 -16.29 1.17
C GLU A 136 11.25 -17.18 1.07
N LEU A 137 10.37 -16.83 0.13
CA LEU A 137 9.08 -17.47 -0.06
C LEU A 137 8.88 -17.87 -1.52
N TYR A 138 8.55 -19.14 -1.77
CA TYR A 138 8.18 -19.66 -3.08
C TYR A 138 6.67 -19.98 -3.11
N LYS A 139 5.95 -19.30 -4.01
CA LYS A 139 4.59 -19.66 -4.43
C LYS A 139 4.70 -20.70 -5.55
N LEU A 140 4.20 -21.91 -5.29
CA LEU A 140 4.33 -23.10 -6.15
C LEU A 140 2.94 -23.67 -6.46
N ARG A 141 2.79 -24.25 -7.65
CA ARG A 141 1.55 -24.89 -8.12
C ARG A 141 1.89 -26.23 -8.76
N ALA A 142 1.24 -27.28 -8.29
CA ALA A 142 1.29 -28.62 -8.87
C ALA A 142 0.36 -28.76 -10.07
N SER A 143 0.53 -29.82 -10.86
CA SER A 143 -0.38 -30.16 -11.96
C SER A 143 -1.76 -30.61 -11.47
N ASP A 144 -1.81 -31.37 -10.37
CA ASP A 144 -3.05 -31.83 -9.73
C ASP A 144 -2.96 -31.82 -8.18
N ALA A 145 -4.06 -32.16 -7.50
CA ALA A 145 -4.13 -32.19 -6.04
C ALA A 145 -3.30 -33.33 -5.41
N LYS A 146 -3.08 -34.44 -6.13
CA LYS A 146 -2.28 -35.58 -5.65
C LYS A 146 -0.80 -35.21 -5.64
N GLU A 147 -0.31 -34.54 -6.68
CA GLU A 147 1.03 -33.96 -6.73
C GLU A 147 1.18 -32.82 -5.70
N GLN A 148 0.17 -31.96 -5.51
CA GLN A 148 0.18 -30.93 -4.46
C GLN A 148 0.38 -31.56 -3.06
N HIS A 149 -0.44 -32.55 -2.69
CA HIS A 149 -0.30 -33.25 -1.41
C HIS A 149 1.04 -33.98 -1.28
N PHE A 150 1.54 -34.56 -2.38
CA PHE A 150 2.83 -35.23 -2.42
C PHE A 150 3.99 -34.27 -2.11
N TRP A 151 4.10 -33.15 -2.83
CA TRP A 151 5.16 -32.17 -2.58
C TRP A 151 5.07 -31.52 -1.21
N ILE A 152 3.88 -31.14 -0.74
CA ILE A 152 3.70 -30.62 0.63
C ILE A 152 4.21 -31.64 1.66
N SER A 153 3.84 -32.92 1.51
CA SER A 153 4.24 -33.99 2.44
C SER A 153 5.76 -34.17 2.48
N GLN A 154 6.43 -34.28 1.32
CA GLN A 154 7.89 -34.47 1.26
C GLN A 154 8.65 -33.23 1.80
N LEU A 155 8.22 -32.03 1.43
CA LEU A 155 8.86 -30.79 1.88
C LEU A 155 8.72 -30.58 3.39
N GLN A 156 7.52 -30.81 3.95
CA GLN A 156 7.34 -30.77 5.40
C GLN A 156 8.13 -31.87 6.14
N ALA A 157 8.22 -33.09 5.57
CA ALA A 157 8.99 -34.18 6.17
C ALA A 157 10.50 -33.85 6.20
N CYS A 158 11.02 -33.24 5.14
CA CYS A 158 12.39 -32.74 5.08
C CYS A 158 12.64 -31.61 6.10
N ALA A 159 11.76 -30.59 6.12
CA ALA A 159 11.84 -29.45 7.02
C ALA A 159 11.83 -29.87 8.50
N ARG A 160 10.95 -30.81 8.89
CA ARG A 160 10.92 -31.39 10.25
C ARG A 160 12.24 -32.10 10.57
N ARG A 161 12.69 -33.05 9.74
CA ARG A 161 13.93 -33.84 9.96
C ARG A 161 15.17 -32.96 10.21
N HIS A 162 15.34 -31.89 9.44
CA HIS A 162 16.49 -30.99 9.57
C HIS A 162 16.38 -30.07 10.79
N SER A 163 15.16 -29.66 11.16
CA SER A 163 14.92 -28.91 12.40
C SER A 163 15.20 -29.77 13.65
N ASP A 164 14.70 -31.00 13.67
CA ASP A 164 14.86 -31.95 14.78
C ASP A 164 16.32 -32.39 14.97
N SER A 165 17.06 -32.61 13.87
CA SER A 165 18.50 -32.91 13.90
C SER A 165 19.30 -31.76 14.52
N SER A 166 19.00 -30.51 14.13
CA SER A 166 19.62 -29.32 14.71
C SER A 166 19.33 -29.19 16.22
N ALA A 167 18.10 -29.49 16.65
CA ALA A 167 17.73 -29.52 18.06
C ALA A 167 18.46 -30.61 18.86
N LYS A 168 18.67 -31.81 18.27
CA LYS A 168 19.46 -32.90 18.91
C LYS A 168 20.94 -32.54 19.04
N VAL A 169 21.56 -31.96 18.01
CA VAL A 169 22.96 -31.50 18.06
C VAL A 169 23.15 -30.45 19.16
N ARG A 170 22.18 -29.54 19.35
CA ARG A 170 22.20 -28.56 20.46
C ARG A 170 22.05 -29.19 21.84
N LYS A 171 21.38 -30.34 21.98
CA LYS A 171 21.29 -31.06 23.27
C LYS A 171 22.57 -31.84 23.61
N LEU A 172 23.13 -32.58 22.65
CA LEU A 172 24.36 -33.36 22.86
C LEU A 172 25.55 -32.46 23.23
N LYS A 173 25.64 -31.27 22.63
CA LYS A 173 26.69 -30.30 22.95
C LYS A 173 26.51 -29.55 24.28
N GLY A 174 25.59 -30.02 25.14
CA GLY A 174 25.36 -29.51 26.49
C GLY A 174 25.49 -30.58 27.59
N SER A 175 25.97 -31.79 27.27
CA SER A 175 26.09 -32.91 28.22
C SER A 175 27.53 -33.39 28.50
N ASP A 176 28.55 -32.86 27.82
CA ASP A 176 29.94 -33.32 27.94
C ASP A 176 30.84 -32.46 28.87
N GLU A 177 30.33 -31.36 29.44
CA GLU A 177 31.10 -30.51 30.40
C GLU A 177 30.78 -30.84 31.87
N HIS A 178 31.10 -32.05 32.34
CA HIS A 178 31.37 -32.29 33.78
C HIS A 178 32.03 -33.66 34.07
N LEU A 179 33.37 -33.74 34.04
CA LEU A 179 34.10 -34.82 34.75
C LEU A 179 35.60 -34.50 34.95
N SER A 180 36.04 -34.52 36.22
CA SER A 180 37.43 -34.56 36.71
C SER A 180 38.42 -33.42 36.36
N VAL A 181 39.29 -33.13 37.34
CA VAL A 181 40.38 -32.16 37.32
C VAL A 181 41.61 -32.85 37.91
N ASP A 182 42.81 -32.66 37.36
CA ASP A 182 44.02 -32.52 38.21
C ASP A 182 45.18 -31.79 37.52
N ARG A 183 46.22 -31.47 38.29
CA ARG A 183 47.35 -30.56 37.99
C ARG A 183 48.50 -31.22 37.22
N ALA A 184 49.19 -30.45 36.35
CA ALA A 184 50.61 -30.06 36.54
C ALA A 184 51.22 -29.21 35.39
N GLY A 185 51.99 -28.17 35.75
CA GLY A 185 53.38 -27.98 35.27
C GLY A 185 53.73 -27.54 33.83
N GLY A 186 53.63 -26.22 33.54
CA GLY A 186 54.65 -25.44 32.79
C GLY A 186 54.82 -25.61 31.26
N GLY A 187 55.49 -24.61 30.61
CA GLY A 187 56.13 -24.82 29.30
C GLY A 187 55.83 -23.86 28.12
N GLN A 188 56.22 -22.58 28.22
CA GLN A 188 56.68 -21.73 27.09
C GLN A 188 55.70 -21.40 25.92
N GLU A 189 56.21 -20.72 24.89
CA GLU A 189 55.49 -19.83 23.95
C GLU A 189 55.22 -20.43 22.56
N VAL A 190 54.23 -19.87 21.81
CA VAL A 190 54.34 -19.41 20.40
C VAL A 190 53.01 -18.78 19.92
N LEU A 191 53.06 -17.91 18.90
CA LEU A 191 51.94 -17.11 18.39
C LEU A 191 50.86 -17.90 17.61
N GLY A 192 49.61 -17.42 17.67
CA GLY A 192 48.54 -17.80 16.74
C GLY A 192 47.30 -16.91 16.89
N SER A 193 46.86 -16.24 15.81
CA SER A 193 45.78 -15.24 15.85
C SER A 193 44.46 -15.75 15.27
N ILE A 194 43.33 -15.34 15.87
CA ILE A 194 42.13 -14.70 15.24
C ILE A 194 40.97 -14.69 16.26
N SER A 195 40.19 -13.60 16.30
CA SER A 195 39.07 -13.44 17.25
C SER A 195 37.70 -13.79 16.66
N SER A 196 36.75 -14.17 17.52
CA SER A 196 35.32 -14.07 17.24
C SER A 196 34.52 -14.00 18.55
N ALA A 197 33.71 -12.96 18.72
CA ALA A 197 32.94 -12.72 19.94
C ALA A 197 31.55 -13.40 19.90
N ARG A 198 31.04 -13.83 21.06
CA ARG A 198 29.67 -14.35 21.22
C ARG A 198 28.82 -13.39 22.05
N THR A 199 27.72 -12.90 21.48
CA THR A 199 26.65 -12.22 22.23
C THR A 199 25.79 -13.25 22.95
N ARG A 200 25.43 -12.99 24.22
CA ARG A 200 24.52 -13.84 25.01
C ARG A 200 23.08 -13.35 24.92
N SER A 201 22.12 -14.25 25.15
CA SER A 201 20.74 -13.94 25.51
C SER A 201 20.36 -14.67 26.80
N PHE A 202 19.48 -14.09 27.61
CA PHE A 202 19.05 -14.62 28.90
C PHE A 202 17.54 -14.46 29.10
N SER A 203 16.90 -15.52 29.61
CA SER A 203 15.57 -15.51 30.21
C SER A 203 15.56 -16.57 31.32
N LEU A 204 15.01 -16.26 32.50
CA LEU A 204 14.87 -17.20 33.62
C LEU A 204 13.55 -16.98 34.38
N LEU A 205 12.88 -18.08 34.72
CA LEU A 205 11.79 -18.19 35.70
C LEU A 205 11.83 -19.60 36.32
N PRO A 206 11.65 -19.76 37.64
CA PRO A 206 11.45 -21.06 38.29
C PRO A 206 9.99 -21.28 38.76
N HIS A 207 9.71 -22.50 39.26
CA HIS A 207 8.37 -23.05 39.56
C HIS A 207 7.98 -22.94 41.06
N LEU A 208 6.70 -23.23 41.40
CA LEU A 208 6.32 -24.36 42.31
C LEU A 208 4.78 -24.55 42.40
N THR A 209 4.30 -25.54 43.17
CA THR A 209 2.95 -26.17 43.07
C THR A 209 2.20 -26.29 44.44
N PRO A 210 1.15 -27.13 44.70
CA PRO A 210 -0.20 -26.61 45.03
C PRO A 210 -0.93 -27.20 46.29
N SER A 211 -2.14 -26.71 46.65
CA SER A 211 -3.07 -27.43 47.57
C SER A 211 -4.57 -27.04 47.52
N SER A 212 -5.45 -28.06 47.54
CA SER A 212 -6.85 -28.20 48.06
C SER A 212 -7.91 -27.04 48.10
N SER A 213 -9.00 -27.20 47.31
CA SER A 213 -10.45 -27.45 47.69
C SER A 213 -11.12 -26.88 48.96
N PRO A 214 -12.49 -26.83 49.09
CA PRO A 214 -13.60 -26.69 48.09
C PRO A 214 -14.87 -25.86 48.57
N GLY A 215 -15.93 -25.72 47.74
CA GLY A 215 -17.35 -25.85 48.20
C GLY A 215 -18.42 -24.75 47.92
N SER A 216 -19.58 -25.18 47.33
CA SER A 216 -21.00 -24.73 47.57
C SER A 216 -21.48 -23.27 47.32
N GLN A 217 -22.77 -22.91 47.05
CA GLN A 217 -24.04 -23.60 46.68
C GLN A 217 -25.14 -22.61 46.16
N ARG A 218 -26.00 -23.03 45.18
CA ARG A 218 -27.50 -22.79 45.01
C ARG A 218 -28.10 -21.34 44.98
N HIS A 219 -29.33 -21.01 44.51
CA HIS A 219 -30.43 -21.60 43.66
C HIS A 219 -31.47 -20.50 43.23
N LEU A 220 -32.20 -20.68 42.09
CA LEU A 220 -33.63 -20.32 41.75
C LEU A 220 -34.19 -18.88 42.02
N GLY A 221 -35.26 -18.33 41.38
CA GLY A 221 -36.11 -18.72 40.22
C GLY A 221 -37.42 -17.88 40.09
N HIS A 222 -38.11 -17.92 38.93
CA HIS A 222 -39.52 -17.50 38.61
C HIS A 222 -39.94 -16.08 38.07
N THR A 223 -40.20 -16.04 36.75
CA THR A 223 -41.36 -15.51 35.97
C THR A 223 -42.31 -14.37 36.44
N ALA A 224 -42.44 -13.30 35.61
CA ALA A 224 -43.72 -12.66 35.17
C ALA A 224 -43.49 -11.55 34.08
N THR A 225 -44.54 -11.11 33.36
CA THR A 225 -44.58 -10.00 32.35
C THR A 225 -46.00 -9.39 32.29
N PRO A 226 -46.36 -8.31 31.52
CA PRO A 226 -45.56 -7.38 30.70
C PRO A 226 -45.85 -5.86 30.93
N SER A 227 -44.97 -4.96 30.45
CA SER A 227 -45.32 -3.55 30.11
C SER A 227 -44.29 -2.95 29.13
N ASN A 228 -44.63 -1.89 28.39
CA ASN A 228 -43.79 -1.35 27.31
C ASN A 228 -42.90 -0.16 27.73
N ILE A 229 -41.56 -0.35 27.74
CA ILE A 229 -40.56 0.73 27.70
C ILE A 229 -39.45 0.32 26.71
N VAL A 230 -39.02 1.23 25.84
CA VAL A 230 -37.94 0.99 24.86
C VAL A 230 -36.66 1.69 25.29
N THR A 231 -35.82 0.99 26.05
CA THR A 231 -34.45 1.44 26.37
C THR A 231 -33.51 1.02 25.24
N ILE A 232 -32.96 1.97 24.49
CA ILE A 232 -31.96 1.68 23.44
C ILE A 232 -30.68 1.17 24.12
N THR A 233 -30.46 -0.14 24.03
CA THR A 233 -29.24 -0.82 24.49
C THR A 233 -28.66 -1.61 23.31
N HIS A 234 -27.33 -1.61 23.20
CA HIS A 234 -26.62 -2.20 22.04
C HIS A 234 -26.55 -3.73 22.10
N HIS A 235 -27.69 -4.41 21.91
CA HIS A 235 -27.73 -5.84 21.61
C HIS A 235 -28.76 -6.15 20.50
N LYS A 236 -28.31 -6.70 19.37
CA LYS A 236 -29.20 -7.06 18.25
C LYS A 236 -30.13 -8.20 18.63
N SER A 237 -31.43 -7.93 18.73
CA SER A 237 -32.45 -8.96 18.89
C SER A 237 -32.37 -10.03 17.78
N PRO A 238 -32.41 -11.34 18.11
CA PRO A 238 -32.38 -12.42 17.13
C PRO A 238 -33.47 -12.34 16.04
N ALA A 239 -34.60 -11.70 16.31
CA ALA A 239 -35.68 -11.51 15.34
C ALA A 239 -35.27 -10.59 14.18
N ALA A 240 -34.57 -9.49 14.48
CA ALA A 240 -34.06 -8.56 13.46
C ALA A 240 -33.00 -9.22 12.57
N ALA A 241 -32.14 -10.06 13.16
CA ALA A 241 -31.14 -10.84 12.43
C ALA A 241 -31.78 -11.83 11.43
N ARG A 242 -32.95 -12.41 11.75
CA ARG A 242 -33.68 -13.30 10.82
C ARG A 242 -34.27 -12.55 9.63
N ARG A 243 -34.88 -11.38 9.82
CA ARG A 243 -35.36 -10.53 8.70
C ARG A 243 -34.21 -10.10 7.79
N ALA A 244 -33.09 -9.66 8.35
CA ALA A 244 -31.90 -9.28 7.58
C ALA A 244 -31.30 -10.45 6.78
N LYS A 245 -31.21 -11.66 7.35
CA LYS A 245 -30.75 -12.87 6.64
C LYS A 245 -31.67 -13.25 5.46
N SER A 246 -32.99 -13.05 5.59
CA SER A 246 -33.95 -13.32 4.49
C SER A 246 -33.71 -12.40 3.28
N GLN A 247 -33.65 -11.07 3.49
CA GLN A 247 -33.41 -10.10 2.41
C GLN A 247 -32.06 -10.30 1.71
N TYR A 248 -31.03 -10.76 2.43
CA TYR A 248 -29.72 -11.05 1.84
C TYR A 248 -29.75 -12.22 0.84
N SER A 249 -30.62 -13.20 1.07
CA SER A 249 -30.73 -14.38 0.18
C SER A 249 -31.44 -14.07 -1.14
N GLY A 250 -32.38 -13.11 -1.14
CA GLY A 250 -33.03 -12.65 -2.37
C GLY A 250 -32.05 -11.97 -3.32
N ARG A 251 -31.24 -11.04 -2.80
CA ARG A 251 -30.21 -10.33 -3.58
C ARG A 251 -29.15 -11.26 -4.19
N LEU A 252 -28.82 -12.37 -3.52
CA LEU A 252 -27.91 -13.38 -4.06
C LEU A 252 -28.52 -14.18 -5.23
N GLN A 253 -29.85 -14.32 -5.27
CA GLN A 253 -30.56 -14.91 -6.40
C GLN A 253 -30.67 -13.91 -7.57
N GLU A 254 -30.99 -12.64 -7.30
CA GLU A 254 -30.97 -11.55 -8.29
C GLU A 254 -29.61 -11.47 -9.02
N VAL A 255 -28.50 -11.49 -8.27
CA VAL A 255 -27.14 -11.49 -8.84
C VAL A 255 -26.84 -12.75 -9.67
N LYS A 256 -27.38 -13.92 -9.30
CA LYS A 256 -27.23 -15.16 -10.06
C LYS A 256 -27.97 -15.12 -11.39
N GLU A 257 -29.14 -14.48 -11.44
CA GLU A 257 -29.92 -14.30 -12.66
C GLU A 257 -29.21 -13.32 -13.62
N VAL A 258 -28.71 -12.20 -13.11
CA VAL A 258 -27.88 -11.25 -13.89
C VAL A 258 -26.60 -11.90 -14.41
N MET A 259 -25.91 -12.73 -13.62
CA MET A 259 -24.76 -13.51 -14.08
C MET A 259 -25.12 -14.49 -15.20
N THR A 260 -26.24 -15.19 -15.07
CA THR A 260 -26.73 -16.13 -16.10
C THR A 260 -27.08 -15.40 -17.40
N GLN A 261 -27.68 -14.21 -17.32
CA GLN A 261 -27.96 -13.36 -18.47
C GLN A 261 -26.65 -12.87 -19.13
N ALA A 262 -25.68 -12.43 -18.34
CA ALA A 262 -24.38 -11.94 -18.84
C ALA A 262 -23.55 -13.06 -19.50
N GLU A 263 -23.58 -14.28 -18.97
CA GLU A 263 -23.04 -15.46 -19.65
C GLU A 263 -23.71 -15.72 -21.00
N GLY A 264 -25.03 -15.54 -21.10
CA GLY A 264 -25.78 -15.66 -22.36
C GLY A 264 -25.34 -14.63 -23.39
N GLN A 265 -25.21 -13.36 -22.98
CA GLN A 265 -24.70 -12.28 -23.83
C GLN A 265 -23.25 -12.55 -24.29
N GLN A 266 -22.37 -13.05 -23.40
CA GLN A 266 -21.01 -13.43 -23.76
C GLN A 266 -20.96 -14.57 -24.76
N LYS A 267 -21.81 -15.60 -24.62
CA LYS A 267 -21.88 -16.71 -25.57
C LYS A 267 -22.33 -16.23 -26.96
N ASN A 268 -23.27 -15.28 -27.01
CA ASN A 268 -23.69 -14.63 -28.26
C ASN A 268 -22.60 -13.74 -28.88
N LEU A 269 -21.87 -12.96 -28.08
CA LEU A 269 -20.73 -12.16 -28.54
C LEU A 269 -19.60 -13.03 -29.11
N VAL A 270 -19.26 -14.13 -28.41
CA VAL A 270 -18.29 -15.14 -28.89
C VAL A 270 -18.71 -15.72 -30.23
N GLN A 271 -19.97 -16.17 -30.36
CA GLN A 271 -20.51 -16.72 -31.61
C GLN A 271 -20.53 -15.70 -32.74
N THR A 272 -20.83 -14.43 -32.44
CA THR A 272 -20.85 -13.34 -33.43
C THR A 272 -19.44 -13.09 -33.97
N ILE A 273 -18.44 -12.96 -33.09
CA ILE A 273 -17.03 -12.78 -33.49
C ILE A 273 -16.53 -13.99 -34.29
N ASP A 274 -16.84 -15.22 -33.85
CA ASP A 274 -16.41 -16.46 -34.53
C ASP A 274 -17.14 -16.72 -35.86
N SER A 275 -18.27 -16.05 -36.10
CA SER A 275 -18.99 -16.09 -37.39
C SER A 275 -18.46 -15.11 -38.45
N LEU A 276 -17.57 -14.18 -38.07
CA LEU A 276 -16.97 -13.22 -39.00
C LEU A 276 -16.02 -13.92 -39.99
N PRO A 277 -15.88 -13.41 -41.23
CA PRO A 277 -14.93 -13.96 -42.20
C PRO A 277 -13.49 -13.80 -41.69
N THR A 278 -12.59 -14.70 -42.10
CA THR A 278 -11.17 -14.64 -41.73
C THR A 278 -10.39 -13.51 -42.43
N LYS A 279 -11.00 -12.85 -43.42
CA LYS A 279 -10.43 -11.74 -44.19
C LYS A 279 -11.54 -10.73 -44.54
N GLY A 280 -11.29 -9.45 -44.28
CA GLY A 280 -12.23 -8.35 -44.50
C GLY A 280 -11.81 -7.12 -43.68
N PRO A 281 -12.54 -6.00 -43.79
CA PRO A 281 -12.33 -4.82 -42.95
C PRO A 281 -12.77 -5.03 -41.48
N LEU A 282 -13.55 -6.08 -41.22
CA LEU A 282 -13.81 -6.68 -39.92
C LEU A 282 -13.61 -8.19 -40.07
N SER A 283 -12.94 -8.83 -39.11
CA SER A 283 -12.51 -10.24 -39.20
C SER A 283 -12.62 -10.94 -37.85
N CYS A 284 -12.83 -12.26 -37.85
CA CYS A 284 -12.72 -13.08 -36.63
C CYS A 284 -11.28 -13.14 -36.06
N LEU A 285 -10.29 -12.66 -36.84
CA LEU A 285 -8.90 -12.51 -36.44
C LEU A 285 -8.53 -11.05 -36.07
N ASP A 286 -9.51 -10.15 -35.98
CA ASP A 286 -9.29 -8.77 -35.56
C ASP A 286 -8.78 -8.69 -34.11
N GLN A 287 -7.76 -7.87 -33.88
CA GLN A 287 -7.05 -7.84 -32.60
C GLN A 287 -7.89 -7.25 -31.46
N ASP A 288 -8.75 -6.26 -31.74
CA ASP A 288 -9.60 -5.63 -30.73
C ASP A 288 -10.83 -6.49 -30.44
N LEU A 289 -11.39 -7.18 -31.45
CA LEU A 289 -12.44 -8.18 -31.23
C LEU A 289 -11.93 -9.39 -30.44
N LEU A 290 -10.72 -9.88 -30.73
CA LEU A 290 -10.09 -10.97 -29.96
C LEU A 290 -9.76 -10.53 -28.51
N LEU A 291 -9.29 -9.30 -28.32
CA LEU A 291 -9.05 -8.73 -26.99
C LEU A 291 -10.36 -8.56 -26.21
N LEU A 292 -11.42 -8.06 -26.85
CA LEU A 292 -12.76 -7.95 -26.27
C LEU A 292 -13.26 -9.33 -25.82
N LYS A 293 -13.23 -10.31 -26.73
CA LYS A 293 -13.64 -11.71 -26.49
C LYS A 293 -12.92 -12.33 -25.28
N ALA A 294 -11.61 -12.15 -25.18
CA ALA A 294 -10.80 -12.66 -24.07
C ALA A 294 -11.09 -11.93 -22.75
N THR A 295 -11.21 -10.60 -22.79
CA THR A 295 -11.40 -9.76 -21.61
C THR A 295 -12.78 -9.98 -20.98
N SER A 296 -13.84 -10.09 -21.78
CA SER A 296 -15.19 -10.38 -21.29
C SER A 296 -15.33 -11.81 -20.75
N ALA A 297 -14.65 -12.79 -21.35
CA ALA A 297 -14.58 -14.16 -20.83
C ALA A 297 -13.89 -14.21 -19.45
N ALA A 298 -12.73 -13.56 -19.32
CA ALA A 298 -12.01 -13.46 -18.05
C ALA A 298 -12.84 -12.74 -16.96
N THR A 299 -13.53 -11.66 -17.34
CA THR A 299 -14.39 -10.88 -16.43
C THR A 299 -15.53 -11.74 -15.85
N LEU A 300 -16.16 -12.58 -16.66
CA LEU A 300 -17.21 -13.49 -16.19
C LEU A 300 -16.69 -14.62 -15.30
N SER A 301 -15.49 -15.16 -15.56
CA SER A 301 -14.85 -16.12 -14.62
C SER A 301 -14.65 -15.49 -13.25
N CYS A 302 -14.04 -14.30 -13.20
CA CYS A 302 -13.81 -13.56 -11.96
C CYS A 302 -15.12 -13.28 -11.19
N LEU A 303 -16.19 -12.88 -11.89
CA LEU A 303 -17.50 -12.62 -11.27
C LEU A 303 -18.19 -13.91 -10.78
N GLY A 304 -18.08 -15.02 -11.51
CA GLY A 304 -18.57 -16.32 -11.09
C GLY A 304 -17.84 -16.87 -9.86
N GLU A 305 -16.51 -16.70 -9.80
CA GLU A 305 -15.67 -17.00 -8.63
C GLU A 305 -16.10 -16.16 -7.41
N CYS A 306 -16.31 -14.85 -7.59
CA CYS A 306 -16.82 -13.97 -6.53
C CYS A 306 -18.20 -14.42 -6.01
N LEU A 307 -19.12 -14.79 -6.91
CA LEU A 307 -20.46 -15.26 -6.53
C LEU A 307 -20.41 -16.58 -5.76
N ASN A 308 -19.54 -17.52 -6.16
CA ASN A 308 -19.34 -18.78 -5.44
C ASN A 308 -18.81 -18.56 -4.01
N ILE A 309 -17.84 -17.66 -3.81
CA ILE A 309 -17.31 -17.30 -2.49
C ILE A 309 -18.41 -16.74 -1.57
N LEU A 310 -19.28 -15.87 -2.11
CA LEU A 310 -20.41 -15.30 -1.37
C LEU A 310 -21.45 -16.38 -0.97
N GLN A 311 -21.75 -17.33 -1.87
CA GLN A 311 -22.68 -18.43 -1.58
C GLN A 311 -22.12 -19.41 -0.54
N GLN A 312 -20.82 -19.74 -0.59
CA GLN A 312 -20.16 -20.58 0.41
C GLN A 312 -20.13 -19.93 1.80
N THR A 313 -19.96 -18.60 1.85
CA THR A 313 -20.03 -17.81 3.10
C THR A 313 -21.43 -17.86 3.74
N GLN A 314 -22.49 -17.95 2.91
CA GLN A 314 -23.87 -18.08 3.37
C GLN A 314 -24.15 -19.47 3.98
N SER A 315 -23.64 -20.56 3.39
CA SER A 315 -23.92 -21.92 3.86
C SER A 315 -23.27 -22.25 5.20
N HIS A 316 -22.03 -21.80 5.43
CA HIS A 316 -21.35 -21.94 6.72
C HIS A 316 -22.05 -21.16 7.86
N SER A 317 -22.91 -20.20 7.53
CA SER A 317 -23.64 -19.36 8.50
C SER A 317 -24.96 -19.97 9.02
N GLN A 318 -25.20 -21.27 8.81
CA GLN A 318 -26.44 -21.97 9.21
C GLN A 318 -26.24 -23.26 10.05
N ALA A 319 -25.05 -23.84 10.12
CA ALA A 319 -24.83 -25.13 10.77
C ALA A 319 -24.44 -25.01 12.26
N ALA A 320 -25.40 -25.28 13.16
CA ALA A 320 -25.15 -25.52 14.58
C ALA A 320 -26.09 -26.63 15.10
N PRO A 321 -25.60 -27.70 15.77
CA PRO A 321 -26.40 -28.90 16.03
C PRO A 321 -27.24 -28.83 17.30
N GLN A 322 -28.42 -29.45 17.27
CA GLN A 322 -29.21 -29.82 18.45
C GLN A 322 -29.02 -31.31 18.80
N SER A 323 -29.38 -31.70 20.03
CA SER A 323 -29.00 -32.97 20.66
C SER A 323 -29.93 -34.17 20.36
N GLN A 324 -29.39 -35.38 20.55
CA GLN A 324 -30.00 -36.67 20.21
C GLN A 324 -30.84 -37.30 21.33
N THR A 325 -31.85 -38.08 20.93
CA THR A 325 -32.30 -39.37 21.53
C THR A 325 -33.13 -40.12 20.46
N SER A 326 -33.25 -41.44 20.34
CA SER A 326 -32.56 -42.67 20.80
C SER A 326 -33.58 -43.81 20.67
N GLN A 327 -33.35 -44.85 19.83
CA GLN A 327 -33.71 -46.28 20.03
C GLN A 327 -33.52 -47.12 18.74
N ARG A 328 -33.93 -48.41 18.74
CA ARG A 328 -33.17 -49.52 18.13
C ARG A 328 -34.08 -50.68 17.65
N ASN A 329 -33.87 -51.23 16.43
CA ASN A 329 -33.78 -52.69 16.11
C ASN A 329 -34.14 -53.13 14.66
N HIS A 330 -33.49 -54.22 14.23
CA HIS A 330 -33.81 -55.26 13.21
C HIS A 330 -34.04 -54.96 11.69
N ALA A 331 -33.00 -55.35 10.92
CA ALA A 331 -33.00 -56.43 9.89
C ALA A 331 -33.27 -56.19 8.37
N THR A 332 -32.35 -56.76 7.58
CA THR A 332 -32.43 -57.35 6.20
C THR A 332 -32.49 -56.49 4.92
N HIS A 333 -31.52 -56.80 4.04
CA HIS A 333 -31.41 -56.64 2.56
C HIS A 333 -31.48 -55.24 1.90
N GLY A 334 -30.47 -54.96 1.04
CA GLY A 334 -30.50 -53.89 0.03
C GLY A 334 -29.18 -53.12 -0.12
N ALA A 335 -28.71 -52.91 -1.36
CA ALA A 335 -27.59 -52.04 -1.74
C ALA A 335 -27.77 -51.62 -3.22
N PRO A 336 -27.09 -50.56 -3.74
CA PRO A 336 -26.11 -49.68 -3.10
C PRO A 336 -26.47 -48.17 -3.16
N SER A 337 -25.75 -47.34 -2.39
CA SER A 337 -25.54 -45.91 -2.66
C SER A 337 -24.35 -45.38 -1.84
N ASP A 338 -23.63 -44.38 -2.34
CA ASP A 338 -22.45 -43.81 -1.67
C ASP A 338 -22.81 -42.99 -0.42
N GLY A 339 -22.14 -43.30 0.70
CA GLY A 339 -22.32 -42.63 1.98
C GLY A 339 -20.98 -42.32 2.65
N VAL A 340 -20.72 -41.04 2.92
CA VAL A 340 -19.47 -40.58 3.56
C VAL A 340 -19.44 -41.00 5.04
N PRO A 341 -18.37 -41.68 5.52
CA PRO A 341 -18.21 -41.98 6.94
C PRO A 341 -17.73 -40.74 7.71
N VAL A 342 -18.64 -40.11 8.46
CA VAL A 342 -18.30 -39.08 9.45
C VAL A 342 -18.07 -39.72 10.81
N TRP A 343 -16.84 -39.71 11.33
CA TRP A 343 -16.58 -39.96 12.76
C TRP A 343 -15.50 -39.04 13.35
N THR A 344 -15.96 -38.16 14.26
CA THR A 344 -15.27 -37.56 15.43
C THR A 344 -13.83 -37.04 15.32
N VAL A 345 -13.71 -35.72 15.52
CA VAL A 345 -12.54 -35.08 16.15
C VAL A 345 -12.47 -35.46 17.64
N PRO A 346 -11.31 -35.90 18.18
CA PRO A 346 -11.10 -36.03 19.62
C PRO A 346 -11.12 -34.65 20.32
N LYS A 347 -11.80 -34.54 21.46
CA LYS A 347 -11.78 -33.31 22.28
C LYS A 347 -10.42 -33.16 22.97
N SER A 348 -9.75 -32.04 22.77
CA SER A 348 -8.68 -31.59 23.67
C SER A 348 -9.25 -31.22 25.05
N PRO A 349 -8.52 -31.44 26.16
CA PRO A 349 -8.96 -31.01 27.49
C PRO A 349 -9.06 -29.48 27.62
N SER A 350 -9.96 -29.02 28.49
CA SER A 350 -10.01 -27.63 28.94
C SER A 350 -8.80 -27.29 29.83
N GLY A 351 -8.36 -26.03 29.82
CA GLY A 351 -7.40 -25.51 30.81
C GLY A 351 -8.09 -25.05 32.10
N GLU A 352 -7.29 -24.60 33.07
CA GLU A 352 -7.78 -24.00 34.32
C GLU A 352 -7.59 -22.47 34.35
N GLN A 353 -8.58 -21.77 34.89
CA GLN A 353 -8.50 -20.36 35.27
C GLN A 353 -8.69 -20.22 36.79
N LEU A 354 -7.81 -19.47 37.45
CA LEU A 354 -8.02 -18.91 38.79
C LEU A 354 -7.30 -17.55 38.86
N LYS A 355 -7.85 -16.48 39.45
CA LYS A 355 -9.26 -16.18 39.83
C LYS A 355 -9.38 -14.65 39.99
N ASN A 356 -10.58 -14.08 39.84
CA ASN A 356 -10.80 -12.63 40.03
C ASN A 356 -10.76 -12.22 41.52
N GLY A 357 -10.39 -10.96 41.76
CA GLY A 357 -10.63 -10.26 43.03
C GLY A 357 -10.66 -8.75 42.86
N GLY A 358 -11.58 -8.06 43.55
CA GLY A 358 -11.61 -6.60 43.71
C GLY A 358 -12.19 -5.79 42.53
N LEU A 359 -13.29 -5.08 42.77
CA LEU A 359 -13.78 -4.01 41.90
C LEU A 359 -13.18 -2.66 42.32
N THR A 360 -12.52 -1.97 41.40
CA THR A 360 -12.31 -0.51 41.46
C THR A 360 -12.46 0.08 40.04
N PRO A 361 -13.03 1.29 39.87
CA PRO A 361 -13.26 1.86 38.54
C PRO A 361 -11.94 2.34 37.93
N LEU A 362 -11.59 1.81 36.75
CA LEU A 362 -10.44 2.30 35.99
C LEU A 362 -10.82 3.63 35.34
N GLN A 363 -10.07 4.68 35.67
CA GLN A 363 -10.35 6.06 35.24
C GLN A 363 -10.13 6.26 33.74
N SER A 364 -10.66 7.36 33.22
CA SER A 364 -10.41 7.87 31.86
C SER A 364 -8.92 7.92 31.53
N ALA A 365 -8.54 7.43 30.36
CA ALA A 365 -7.20 7.64 29.82
C ALA A 365 -6.96 9.15 29.59
N GLU A 366 -5.84 9.68 30.08
CA GLU A 366 -5.45 11.07 29.81
C GLU A 366 -5.02 11.24 28.34
N PRO A 367 -5.31 12.40 27.71
CA PRO A 367 -4.70 12.81 26.46
C PRO A 367 -3.24 13.25 26.66
N SER A 368 -2.45 13.26 25.58
CA SER A 368 -1.05 13.69 25.58
C SER A 368 -0.88 15.15 26.08
N PRO A 369 0.16 15.45 26.89
CA PRO A 369 0.29 16.75 27.55
C PRO A 369 0.95 17.81 26.64
N ALA A 370 0.17 18.43 25.74
CA ALA A 370 0.66 19.53 24.90
C ALA A 370 0.79 20.86 25.67
N LEU A 371 -0.14 21.15 26.60
CA LEU A 371 -0.15 22.38 27.39
C LEU A 371 -0.46 22.10 28.87
N ARG A 372 0.57 22.16 29.73
CA ARG A 372 0.43 22.50 31.16
C ARG A 372 1.25 23.75 31.44
N ILE A 373 0.58 24.89 31.52
CA ILE A 373 1.20 26.18 31.87
C ILE A 373 1.80 26.09 33.28
N ARG A 374 3.10 26.31 33.40
CA ARG A 374 3.77 26.68 34.65
C ARG A 374 4.98 27.57 34.33
N GLY A 375 4.98 28.79 34.84
CA GLY A 375 5.95 29.83 34.46
C GLY A 375 7.30 29.75 35.16
N LEU A 376 8.16 30.72 34.80
CA LEU A 376 9.57 30.94 35.22
C LEU A 376 10.53 29.90 34.62
N SER A 377 11.32 30.23 33.60
CA SER A 377 12.41 31.22 33.67
C SER A 377 12.73 31.91 32.34
N HIS A 378 13.18 33.17 32.36
CA HIS A 378 13.77 33.82 31.18
C HIS A 378 15.15 33.21 30.85
N GLY A 379 15.37 32.90 29.57
CA GLY A 379 16.61 32.32 29.06
C GLY A 379 16.60 32.29 27.53
N ALA A 380 16.50 33.46 26.90
CA ALA A 380 16.46 33.60 25.44
C ALA A 380 17.87 33.44 24.84
N GLU A 381 18.36 32.20 24.74
CA GLU A 381 19.55 31.90 23.94
C GLU A 381 19.23 32.11 22.44
N HIS A 382 19.65 33.26 21.92
CA HIS A 382 19.58 33.55 20.48
C HIS A 382 20.43 32.54 19.71
N HIS A 383 19.80 31.57 19.04
CA HIS A 383 20.49 30.67 18.10
C HIS A 383 21.05 31.49 16.92
N PRO A 384 22.39 31.60 16.76
CA PRO A 384 22.99 32.45 15.73
C PRO A 384 23.06 31.69 14.40
N GLY A 385 22.03 31.83 13.56
CA GLY A 385 22.02 31.17 12.24
C GLY A 385 20.70 31.18 11.46
N LEU A 386 19.63 31.75 12.00
CA LEU A 386 18.38 31.98 11.27
C LEU A 386 18.51 33.25 10.41
N GLU A 387 18.55 33.11 9.08
CA GLU A 387 18.31 34.23 8.17
C GLU A 387 16.83 34.66 8.29
N ASP A 388 16.56 35.88 8.75
CA ASP A 388 15.23 36.48 8.57
C ASP A 388 15.12 36.93 7.11
N ILE A 389 14.40 36.13 6.32
CA ILE A 389 14.22 36.36 4.89
C ILE A 389 13.39 37.63 4.71
N SER A 390 14.05 38.68 4.21
CA SER A 390 13.44 39.97 3.94
C SER A 390 12.38 39.83 2.84
N PRO A 391 11.11 40.22 3.08
CA PRO A 391 10.03 40.13 2.10
C PRO A 391 10.30 40.90 0.80
N ILE A 392 11.18 41.91 0.86
CA ILE A 392 11.58 42.75 -0.28
C ILE A 392 12.44 41.97 -1.29
N GLU A 393 13.03 40.83 -0.88
CA GLU A 393 13.79 39.96 -1.77
C GLU A 393 12.95 38.90 -2.49
N GLU A 394 11.68 38.73 -2.12
CA GLU A 394 10.83 37.67 -2.68
C GLU A 394 10.08 38.14 -3.93
N THR A 395 10.30 37.45 -5.03
CA THR A 395 9.62 37.67 -6.31
C THR A 395 8.50 36.65 -6.53
N THR A 396 7.40 37.05 -7.16
CA THR A 396 6.30 36.15 -7.54
C THR A 396 6.80 35.03 -8.45
N ASP A 397 6.41 33.79 -8.14
CA ASP A 397 6.85 32.59 -8.84
C ASP A 397 6.31 32.51 -10.28
N THR A 398 7.20 32.70 -11.25
CA THR A 398 6.94 32.56 -12.69
C THR A 398 7.33 31.19 -13.24
N GLU A 399 7.79 30.25 -12.41
CA GLU A 399 8.06 28.89 -12.87
C GLU A 399 6.77 28.07 -12.99
N ASP A 400 6.11 28.22 -14.13
CA ASP A 400 5.01 27.35 -14.52
C ASP A 400 5.54 25.91 -14.66
N ASN A 401 5.13 25.05 -13.72
CA ASN A 401 5.56 23.65 -13.60
C ASN A 401 4.79 22.76 -14.60
N GLU A 402 4.59 23.26 -15.83
CA GLU A 402 3.91 22.51 -16.87
C GLU A 402 4.80 21.36 -17.36
N GLU A 403 4.19 20.19 -17.44
CA GLU A 403 4.84 18.96 -17.85
C GLU A 403 4.44 18.64 -19.29
N GLU A 404 5.36 18.87 -20.22
CA GLU A 404 5.20 18.48 -21.62
C GLU A 404 4.96 16.95 -21.75
N ASP A 405 4.18 16.59 -22.76
CA ASP A 405 3.52 15.29 -22.85
C ASP A 405 4.47 14.12 -23.23
N LEU A 406 3.92 12.92 -23.14
CA LEU A 406 4.53 11.60 -22.94
C LEU A 406 5.51 11.05 -23.98
N GLY A 407 6.03 11.86 -24.91
CA GLY A 407 6.92 11.41 -25.99
C GLY A 407 8.18 10.63 -25.54
N VAL A 408 8.58 10.77 -24.26
CA VAL A 408 9.76 10.09 -23.67
C VAL A 408 9.43 8.69 -23.10
N LEU A 409 8.17 8.34 -22.82
CA LEU A 409 7.89 7.09 -22.08
C LEU A 409 8.05 5.79 -22.89
N ASP A 410 7.77 5.77 -24.20
CA ASP A 410 7.83 4.52 -24.97
C ASP A 410 9.28 4.04 -25.19
N ASP A 411 10.23 4.94 -25.46
CA ASP A 411 11.67 4.61 -25.52
C ASP A 411 12.17 4.05 -24.18
N GLN A 412 11.74 4.67 -23.08
CA GLN A 412 12.16 4.33 -21.72
C GLN A 412 11.39 3.14 -21.10
N ARG A 413 10.37 2.62 -21.81
CA ARG A 413 9.52 1.51 -21.37
C ARG A 413 10.31 0.23 -21.05
N SER A 414 11.44 0.02 -21.73
CA SER A 414 12.38 -1.07 -21.47
C SER A 414 12.96 -1.01 -20.05
N ILE A 415 13.34 0.19 -19.58
CA ILE A 415 13.88 0.43 -18.23
C ILE A 415 12.78 0.25 -17.18
N ILE A 416 11.56 0.73 -17.45
CA ILE A 416 10.41 0.53 -16.56
C ILE A 416 10.12 -0.97 -16.39
N LEU A 417 10.02 -1.72 -17.49
CA LEU A 417 9.79 -3.18 -17.45
C LEU A 417 10.93 -3.92 -16.74
N HIS A 418 12.18 -3.52 -16.95
CA HIS A 418 13.32 -4.10 -16.24
C HIS A 418 13.20 -3.88 -14.72
N LEU A 419 12.98 -2.63 -14.29
CA LEU A 419 12.79 -2.26 -12.89
C LEU A 419 11.63 -3.05 -12.25
N LEU A 420 10.45 -3.03 -12.89
CA LEU A 420 9.25 -3.72 -12.42
C LEU A 420 9.44 -5.25 -12.34
N SER A 421 10.30 -5.84 -13.18
CA SER A 421 10.63 -7.27 -13.13
C SER A 421 11.38 -7.68 -11.84
N GLN A 422 12.07 -6.74 -11.19
CA GLN A 422 12.77 -6.97 -9.93
C GLN A 422 11.84 -6.88 -8.70
N LEU A 423 10.69 -6.20 -8.83
CA LEU A 423 9.80 -5.92 -7.70
C LEU A 423 8.92 -7.13 -7.35
N LYS A 424 8.82 -7.45 -6.06
CA LYS A 424 7.91 -8.48 -5.52
C LYS A 424 6.66 -7.81 -4.94
N LEU A 425 5.49 -8.42 -5.11
CA LEU A 425 4.24 -7.86 -4.57
C LEU A 425 4.35 -7.62 -3.05
N GLY A 426 4.06 -6.39 -2.63
CA GLY A 426 4.15 -5.96 -1.25
C GLY A 426 5.53 -5.47 -0.78
N MET A 427 6.54 -5.45 -1.66
CA MET A 427 7.89 -4.96 -1.34
C MET A 427 7.90 -3.44 -1.07
N ASP A 428 8.75 -3.02 -0.13
CA ASP A 428 9.04 -1.62 0.18
C ASP A 428 9.89 -0.99 -0.94
N LEU A 429 9.53 0.22 -1.36
CA LEU A 429 10.18 0.95 -2.46
C LEU A 429 11.08 2.11 -2.00
N THR A 430 11.21 2.36 -0.70
CA THR A 430 12.12 3.39 -0.16
C THR A 430 13.59 3.18 -0.56
N ARG A 431 13.99 1.92 -0.79
CA ARG A 431 15.35 1.54 -1.20
C ARG A 431 15.50 1.25 -2.70
N VAL A 432 14.45 1.50 -3.49
CA VAL A 432 14.46 1.29 -4.95
C VAL A 432 14.77 2.61 -5.64
N VAL A 433 15.90 2.66 -6.35
CA VAL A 433 16.24 3.80 -7.21
C VAL A 433 15.27 3.82 -8.39
N LEU A 434 14.58 4.94 -8.57
CA LEU A 434 13.66 5.16 -9.68
C LEU A 434 14.35 6.00 -10.77
N PRO A 435 14.05 5.79 -12.07
CA PRO A 435 14.68 6.52 -13.17
C PRO A 435 14.42 8.03 -13.12
N THR A 436 15.38 8.82 -13.59
CA THR A 436 15.33 10.29 -13.52
C THR A 436 14.20 10.89 -14.37
N PHE A 437 13.80 10.25 -15.48
CA PHE A 437 12.71 10.73 -16.34
C PHE A 437 11.32 10.67 -15.70
N ILE A 438 11.12 9.91 -14.60
CA ILE A 438 9.85 9.92 -13.85
C ILE A 438 9.81 11.01 -12.76
N LEU A 439 10.83 11.87 -12.69
CA LEU A 439 10.90 12.93 -11.69
C LEU A 439 10.15 14.19 -12.14
N GLU A 440 9.38 14.74 -11.23
CA GLU A 440 8.77 16.06 -11.34
C GLU A 440 9.86 17.12 -11.11
N LYS A 441 9.78 18.28 -11.79
CA LYS A 441 10.87 19.29 -11.87
C LYS A 441 11.16 20.06 -10.55
N ARG A 442 10.67 19.58 -9.39
CA ARG A 442 10.70 20.23 -8.06
C ARG A 442 10.92 19.26 -6.90
N SER A 443 11.32 19.78 -5.74
CA SER A 443 11.47 19.03 -4.48
C SER A 443 10.12 18.70 -3.82
N LEU A 444 10.08 17.65 -3.01
CA LEU A 444 8.93 17.33 -2.15
C LEU A 444 8.58 18.51 -1.22
N LEU A 445 9.58 19.26 -0.73
CA LEU A 445 9.35 20.42 0.14
C LEU A 445 8.53 21.52 -0.57
N GLU A 446 8.84 21.79 -1.85
CA GLU A 446 8.07 22.71 -2.68
C GLU A 446 6.70 22.13 -3.08
N MET A 447 6.61 20.83 -3.36
CA MET A 447 5.33 20.17 -3.69
C MET A 447 4.28 20.36 -2.57
N TYR A 448 4.70 20.41 -1.30
CA TYR A 448 3.80 20.71 -0.17
C TYR A 448 3.38 22.18 -0.08
N ALA A 449 4.23 23.14 -0.48
CA ALA A 449 3.84 24.56 -0.54
C ALA A 449 2.69 24.81 -1.53
N ASN A 450 2.57 24.02 -2.60
CA ASN A 450 1.45 24.10 -3.55
C ASN A 450 0.08 23.76 -2.93
N PHE A 451 0.00 23.16 -1.74
CA PHE A 451 -1.28 22.98 -1.03
C PHE A 451 -1.85 24.31 -0.50
N MET A 452 -1.02 25.35 -0.36
CA MET A 452 -1.43 26.72 -0.04
C MET A 452 -1.81 27.51 -1.32
N ALA A 453 -2.52 26.86 -2.24
CA ALA A 453 -3.01 27.47 -3.49
C ALA A 453 -4.05 28.57 -3.29
N HIS A 454 -4.87 28.39 -2.24
CA HIS A 454 -5.98 29.27 -1.86
C HIS A 454 -5.76 29.80 -0.44
N PRO A 455 -4.73 30.65 -0.22
CA PRO A 455 -4.42 31.21 1.09
C PRO A 455 -5.52 32.15 1.59
N ASP A 456 -6.36 32.68 0.69
CA ASP A 456 -7.61 33.39 1.00
C ASP A 456 -8.61 32.48 1.74
N MET A 457 -8.79 31.23 1.30
CA MET A 457 -9.64 30.26 1.98
C MET A 457 -9.04 29.85 3.34
N PHE A 458 -7.71 29.67 3.40
CA PHE A 458 -6.99 29.38 4.65
C PHE A 458 -7.17 30.49 5.69
N LEU A 459 -6.90 31.75 5.32
CA LEU A 459 -7.06 32.91 6.22
C LEU A 459 -8.53 33.14 6.61
N SER A 460 -9.47 32.72 5.78
CA SER A 460 -10.91 32.78 6.08
C SER A 460 -11.35 31.82 7.19
N ILE A 461 -10.51 30.87 7.62
CA ILE A 461 -10.82 29.93 8.71
C ILE A 461 -10.97 30.67 10.05
N THR A 462 -10.01 31.48 10.47
CA THR A 462 -10.11 32.21 11.77
C THR A 462 -11.26 33.23 11.78
N ALA A 463 -11.67 33.71 10.61
CA ALA A 463 -12.84 34.59 10.45
C ALA A 463 -14.20 33.88 10.63
N GLY A 464 -14.23 32.63 11.11
CA GLY A 464 -15.46 31.89 11.42
C GLY A 464 -16.04 32.29 12.77
N ALA A 465 -17.31 32.71 12.77
CA ALA A 465 -17.98 33.30 13.94
C ALA A 465 -18.32 32.28 15.03
N THR A 466 -18.40 31.00 14.68
CA THR A 466 -18.65 29.89 15.62
C THR A 466 -17.66 28.75 15.35
N PRO A 467 -17.44 27.82 16.31
CA PRO A 467 -16.58 26.67 16.07
C PRO A 467 -17.07 25.75 14.93
N GLU A 468 -18.39 25.68 14.71
CA GLU A 468 -19.01 25.01 13.56
C GLU A 468 -18.56 25.65 12.23
N ASP A 469 -18.67 26.97 12.13
CA ASP A 469 -18.27 27.76 10.97
C ASP A 469 -16.76 27.63 10.69
N ARG A 470 -15.91 27.66 11.73
CA ARG A 470 -14.46 27.47 11.61
C ARG A 470 -14.07 26.09 11.12
N ILE A 471 -14.63 25.00 11.68
CA ILE A 471 -14.30 23.65 11.18
C ILE A 471 -14.83 23.41 9.76
N VAL A 472 -16.00 23.96 9.42
CA VAL A 472 -16.56 23.85 8.06
C VAL A 472 -15.65 24.55 7.05
N ARG A 473 -15.18 25.78 7.33
CA ARG A 473 -14.22 26.49 6.48
C ARG A 473 -12.87 25.77 6.39
N PHE A 474 -12.40 25.14 7.47
CA PHE A 474 -11.18 24.33 7.38
C PHE A 474 -11.38 23.12 6.46
N VAL A 475 -12.53 22.45 6.50
CA VAL A 475 -12.86 21.35 5.58
C VAL A 475 -13.00 21.83 4.14
N GLU A 476 -13.54 23.03 3.90
CA GLU A 476 -13.57 23.65 2.56
C GLU A 476 -12.15 23.87 2.01
N TYR A 477 -11.29 24.58 2.75
CA TYR A 477 -9.89 24.81 2.36
C TYR A 477 -9.13 23.49 2.17
N TYR A 478 -9.29 22.54 3.10
CA TYR A 478 -8.62 21.24 3.04
C TYR A 478 -9.00 20.46 1.77
N LEU A 479 -10.26 20.52 1.33
CA LEU A 479 -10.70 19.84 0.11
C LEU A 479 -10.23 20.53 -1.17
N THR A 480 -10.02 21.86 -1.17
CA THR A 480 -9.49 22.61 -2.32
C THR A 480 -7.95 22.63 -2.39
N ALA A 481 -7.23 22.21 -1.35
CA ALA A 481 -5.76 22.22 -1.32
C ALA A 481 -5.07 21.26 -2.31
N PHE A 482 -5.75 20.20 -2.78
CA PHE A 482 -5.08 19.08 -3.45
C PHE A 482 -4.86 19.21 -4.98
N HIS A 483 -5.65 20.03 -5.68
CA HIS A 483 -5.64 20.03 -7.16
C HIS A 483 -4.39 20.69 -7.76
N GLU A 484 -3.95 21.85 -7.25
CA GLU A 484 -2.69 22.50 -7.66
C GLU A 484 -1.42 21.69 -7.33
N GLY A 485 -1.51 20.76 -6.39
CA GLY A 485 -0.44 19.80 -6.12
C GLY A 485 -0.28 18.73 -7.20
N ARG A 486 -1.30 18.54 -8.07
CA ARG A 486 -1.44 17.38 -8.97
C ARG A 486 -2.04 17.73 -10.34
N LYS A 487 -1.63 18.85 -10.95
CA LYS A 487 -2.08 19.27 -12.29
C LYS A 487 -1.68 18.34 -13.45
N GLY A 488 -0.55 17.64 -13.34
CA GLY A 488 -0.09 16.72 -14.39
C GLY A 488 -0.98 15.46 -14.49
N ALA A 489 -1.41 15.12 -15.70
CA ALA A 489 -2.11 13.86 -15.96
C ALA A 489 -1.23 12.62 -15.68
N VAL A 490 0.09 12.79 -15.77
CA VAL A 490 1.11 11.76 -15.57
C VAL A 490 1.60 11.78 -14.11
N ALA A 491 1.70 10.60 -13.48
CA ALA A 491 2.26 10.46 -12.14
C ALA A 491 3.78 10.53 -12.14
N LYS A 492 4.33 11.73 -12.05
CA LYS A 492 5.74 11.95 -11.68
C LYS A 492 5.93 12.04 -10.16
N LYS A 493 7.17 11.80 -9.72
CA LYS A 493 7.60 11.85 -8.32
C LYS A 493 8.48 13.08 -8.09
N PRO A 494 8.22 13.96 -7.11
CA PRO A 494 9.14 15.05 -6.79
C PRO A 494 10.50 14.52 -6.29
N TYR A 495 11.52 15.38 -6.31
CA TYR A 495 12.83 15.03 -5.77
C TYR A 495 12.70 14.65 -4.28
N ASN A 496 13.39 13.58 -3.90
CA ASN A 496 13.45 13.13 -2.51
C ASN A 496 14.45 14.01 -1.75
N PRO A 497 14.02 14.83 -0.78
CA PRO A 497 14.90 15.86 -0.25
C PRO A 497 16.12 15.30 0.48
N ILE A 498 17.26 15.99 0.37
CA ILE A 498 18.46 15.61 1.11
C ILE A 498 18.38 16.08 2.57
N LEU A 499 19.08 15.43 3.49
CA LEU A 499 19.09 15.82 4.91
C LEU A 499 19.55 17.28 5.09
N GLY A 500 18.70 18.14 5.66
CA GLY A 500 18.98 19.57 5.83
C GLY A 500 18.67 20.45 4.61
N GLU A 501 18.03 19.92 3.58
CA GLU A 501 17.38 20.71 2.53
C GLU A 501 16.25 21.56 3.12
N THR A 502 16.09 22.79 2.63
CA THR A 502 15.07 23.73 3.10
C THR A 502 14.25 24.33 1.95
N PHE A 503 13.05 24.81 2.23
CA PHE A 503 12.26 25.59 1.28
C PHE A 503 11.53 26.74 2.01
N HIS A 504 11.54 27.92 1.39
CA HIS A 504 10.96 29.14 1.94
C HIS A 504 10.14 29.84 0.86
N CYS A 505 8.94 30.29 1.21
CA CYS A 505 8.12 31.12 0.36
C CYS A 505 7.07 31.90 1.16
N SER A 506 6.45 32.90 0.55
CA SER A 506 5.31 33.62 1.10
C SER A 506 4.16 33.78 0.10
N TRP A 507 3.02 34.26 0.59
CA TRP A 507 1.91 34.77 -0.22
C TRP A 507 1.45 36.09 0.35
N GLU A 508 1.22 37.07 -0.52
CA GLU A 508 0.46 38.28 -0.17
C GLU A 508 -0.98 38.09 -0.61
N VAL A 509 -1.90 38.21 0.35
CA VAL A 509 -3.34 38.03 0.14
C VAL A 509 -4.04 39.37 0.41
N PRO A 510 -4.56 40.04 -0.63
CA PRO A 510 -5.36 41.25 -0.46
C PRO A 510 -6.52 41.03 0.53
N GLN A 511 -6.68 41.94 1.49
CA GLN A 511 -7.59 41.73 2.63
C GLN A 511 -9.06 41.62 2.20
N ASP A 512 -9.44 42.27 1.09
CA ASP A 512 -10.76 42.19 0.44
C ASP A 512 -11.12 40.77 -0.03
N LYS A 513 -10.13 39.93 -0.34
CA LYS A 513 -10.35 38.55 -0.80
C LYS A 513 -10.61 37.58 0.35
N VAL A 514 -10.19 37.90 1.57
CA VAL A 514 -10.39 37.08 2.77
C VAL A 514 -11.78 37.33 3.36
N LYS A 515 -12.79 36.75 2.71
CA LYS A 515 -14.22 37.03 2.93
C LYS A 515 -14.65 36.94 4.40
N PRO A 516 -15.06 38.07 5.04
CA PRO A 516 -15.81 38.04 6.28
C PRO A 516 -17.26 37.68 5.94
N LEU A 517 -17.66 36.43 6.22
CA LEU A 517 -19.06 36.01 6.07
C LEU A 517 -19.93 36.60 7.20
N VAL A 518 -20.36 37.85 7.01
CA VAL A 518 -21.44 38.44 7.78
C VAL A 518 -22.73 37.69 7.45
N ARG A 519 -23.20 36.83 8.37
CA ARG A 519 -24.55 36.24 8.28
C ARG A 519 -25.58 37.35 8.48
N SER A 520 -26.07 37.90 7.37
CA SER A 520 -27.07 38.98 7.35
C SER A 520 -28.41 38.49 7.90
N ASN A 521 -28.70 38.77 9.19
CA ASN A 521 -30.05 38.59 9.71
C ASN A 521 -30.34 39.41 10.99
N GLN A 522 -30.63 40.71 10.84
CA GLN A 522 -31.85 41.35 11.35
C GLN A 522 -31.88 42.87 11.12
N GLY A 523 -33.08 43.40 10.91
CA GLY A 523 -33.46 44.76 11.30
C GLY A 523 -32.97 45.93 10.45
N SER A 524 -33.88 46.53 9.68
CA SER A 524 -33.72 47.89 9.18
C SER A 524 -33.97 48.91 10.30
N THR A 525 -32.96 49.71 10.71
CA THR A 525 -33.22 51.02 11.32
C THR A 525 -32.05 51.99 11.20
N ARG A 526 -32.32 53.16 10.60
CA ARG A 526 -31.66 54.47 10.76
C ARG A 526 -30.13 54.54 10.69
N GLU A 527 -29.63 55.24 9.66
CA GLU A 527 -28.41 56.04 9.80
C GLU A 527 -28.58 57.11 10.91
N PRO A 528 -27.58 57.31 11.77
CA PRO A 528 -27.39 58.56 12.49
C PRO A 528 -26.70 59.57 11.58
N SER A 529 -27.32 60.72 11.36
CA SER A 529 -26.76 61.83 10.58
C SER A 529 -25.39 62.28 11.09
N ARG A 530 -24.38 62.34 10.22
CA ARG A 530 -23.04 62.89 10.54
C ARG A 530 -23.14 64.39 10.91
N GLY A 531 -22.79 64.72 12.15
CA GLY A 531 -22.35 66.08 12.49
C GLY A 531 -20.91 66.32 12.05
N PRO A 532 -20.51 67.57 11.72
CA PRO A 532 -19.12 67.89 11.39
C PRO A 532 -18.23 67.97 12.64
N ASN A 533 -16.91 68.02 12.40
CA ASN A 533 -15.83 68.28 13.35
C ASN A 533 -15.44 67.11 14.29
N ASN A 534 -14.57 66.23 13.79
CA ASN A 534 -13.22 66.17 14.38
C ASN A 534 -12.20 65.59 13.39
N THR A 535 -11.19 66.39 13.02
CA THR A 535 -10.07 65.96 12.17
C THR A 535 -8.95 65.36 13.00
N GLN A 536 -9.00 64.04 13.20
CA GLN A 536 -7.80 63.24 13.42
C GLN A 536 -7.54 62.41 12.17
N GLN A 537 -6.30 62.42 11.69
CA GLN A 537 -5.92 61.69 10.49
C GLN A 537 -5.82 60.20 10.81
N GLY A 538 -6.90 59.46 10.55
CA GLY A 538 -6.79 58.04 10.28
C GLY A 538 -6.01 57.85 8.98
N ASP A 539 -5.02 56.96 9.00
CA ASP A 539 -4.29 56.53 7.81
C ASP A 539 -5.19 55.59 6.99
N ASP A 540 -6.07 56.21 6.19
CA ASP A 540 -6.99 55.52 5.26
C ASP A 540 -6.21 55.02 4.02
N SER A 541 -5.16 54.23 4.27
CA SER A 541 -4.29 53.61 3.27
C SER A 541 -5.07 52.53 2.49
N PRO A 542 -5.37 52.74 1.20
CA PRO A 542 -6.33 51.92 0.47
C PRO A 542 -5.68 50.63 -0.07
N GLY A 543 -5.73 49.55 0.72
CA GLY A 543 -5.41 48.19 0.25
C GLY A 543 -4.39 47.44 1.10
N GLY A 544 -4.73 47.13 2.34
CA GLY A 544 -3.95 46.20 3.15
C GLY A 544 -3.89 44.80 2.53
N CYS A 545 -2.79 44.09 2.79
CA CYS A 545 -2.64 42.65 2.51
C CYS A 545 -2.34 41.90 3.82
N TYR A 546 -2.65 40.60 3.86
CA TYR A 546 -2.12 39.66 4.84
C TYR A 546 -0.96 38.89 4.21
N ARG A 547 0.11 38.61 4.96
CA ARG A 547 1.21 37.76 4.50
C ARG A 547 1.17 36.39 5.16
N VAL A 548 1.05 35.35 4.35
CA VAL A 548 1.30 33.96 4.76
C VAL A 548 2.77 33.65 4.52
N ARG A 549 3.50 33.18 5.53
CA ARG A 549 4.90 32.70 5.44
C ARG A 549 4.93 31.17 5.57
N PHE A 550 5.72 30.47 4.74
CA PHE A 550 5.91 29.02 4.82
C PHE A 550 7.41 28.66 4.87
N VAL A 551 7.72 27.68 5.73
CA VAL A 551 9.07 27.13 5.95
C VAL A 551 8.98 25.60 5.96
N ALA A 552 9.83 24.94 5.20
CA ALA A 552 9.99 23.50 5.23
C ALA A 552 11.46 23.09 5.38
N GLU A 553 11.72 21.98 6.06
CA GLU A 553 13.05 21.39 6.20
C GLU A 553 13.00 19.86 6.16
N GLN A 554 13.96 19.23 5.51
CA GLN A 554 14.16 17.78 5.62
C GLN A 554 14.90 17.44 6.92
N VAL A 555 14.14 17.30 8.00
CA VAL A 555 14.63 17.07 9.37
C VAL A 555 15.29 15.70 9.58
N SER A 556 14.92 14.69 8.78
CA SER A 556 15.52 13.34 8.82
C SER A 556 15.53 12.70 7.43
N HIS A 557 16.50 11.82 7.14
CA HIS A 557 16.58 11.06 5.88
C HIS A 557 16.33 9.56 6.06
N HIS A 558 16.60 9.00 7.25
CA HIS A 558 16.40 7.58 7.56
C HIS A 558 15.70 7.40 8.93
N PRO A 559 14.34 7.40 8.98
CA PRO A 559 13.39 7.52 7.86
C PRO A 559 13.33 8.95 7.26
N PRO A 560 12.85 9.12 6.02
CA PRO A 560 12.80 10.42 5.36
C PRO A 560 11.62 11.26 5.88
N VAL A 561 11.87 12.11 6.87
CA VAL A 561 10.89 13.01 7.48
C VAL A 561 11.14 14.45 7.04
N SER A 562 10.09 15.11 6.58
CA SER A 562 10.04 16.55 6.31
C SER A 562 9.21 17.25 7.39
N GLY A 563 9.73 18.35 7.94
CA GLY A 563 8.99 19.28 8.80
C GLY A 563 8.47 20.45 7.98
N PHE A 564 7.28 20.95 8.33
CA PHE A 564 6.58 22.03 7.66
C PHE A 564 5.98 22.99 8.69
N TYR A 565 6.12 24.29 8.46
CA TYR A 565 5.52 25.34 9.27
C TYR A 565 4.97 26.44 8.37
N CYS A 566 3.81 26.99 8.74
CA CYS A 566 3.14 28.05 7.99
C CYS A 566 2.46 29.02 8.97
N GLU A 567 2.59 30.34 8.78
CA GLU A 567 1.98 31.33 9.68
C GLU A 567 1.42 32.56 8.95
N CYS A 568 0.41 33.17 9.55
CA CYS A 568 0.03 34.56 9.31
C CYS A 568 -0.14 35.24 10.68
N ARG A 569 0.71 36.24 10.98
CA ARG A 569 0.74 36.89 12.30
C ARG A 569 -0.44 37.85 12.44
N GLU A 570 -0.76 38.51 11.33
CA GLU A 570 -1.88 39.44 11.14
C GLU A 570 -3.26 38.78 11.27
N ARG A 571 -3.31 37.44 11.27
CA ARG A 571 -4.49 36.61 11.56
C ARG A 571 -4.28 35.67 12.74
N MET A 572 -3.20 35.84 13.51
CA MET A 572 -2.89 35.08 14.73
C MET A 572 -3.12 33.57 14.56
N MET A 573 -2.67 33.02 13.44
CA MET A 573 -2.90 31.61 13.08
C MET A 573 -1.69 30.98 12.40
N CYS A 574 -1.49 29.69 12.63
CA CYS A 574 -0.36 28.94 12.07
C CYS A 574 -0.65 27.44 11.96
N VAL A 575 0.14 26.75 11.13
CA VAL A 575 0.15 25.29 10.96
C VAL A 575 1.55 24.78 11.23
N ASN A 576 1.67 23.76 12.06
CA ASN A 576 2.89 22.96 12.20
C ASN A 576 2.58 21.52 11.81
N ALA A 577 3.34 20.95 10.87
CA ALA A 577 3.16 19.58 10.42
C ALA A 577 4.49 18.85 10.21
N HIS A 578 4.45 17.53 10.30
CA HIS A 578 5.58 16.68 9.92
C HIS A 578 5.07 15.48 9.14
N VAL A 579 5.78 15.09 8.08
CA VAL A 579 5.36 13.97 7.22
C VAL A 579 6.55 13.12 6.79
N TRP A 580 6.34 11.80 6.78
CA TRP A 580 7.15 10.86 6.01
C TRP A 580 6.26 9.93 5.19
N THR A 581 6.85 9.21 4.23
CA THR A 581 6.12 8.30 3.35
C THR A 581 6.52 6.85 3.57
N LYS A 582 5.57 5.92 3.37
CA LYS A 582 5.81 4.48 3.28
C LYS A 582 5.31 3.98 1.93
N SER A 583 6.22 3.55 1.05
CA SER A 583 5.92 3.21 -0.34
C SER A 583 5.97 1.71 -0.57
N LYS A 584 4.89 1.14 -1.12
CA LYS A 584 4.68 -0.31 -1.27
C LYS A 584 4.28 -0.66 -2.70
N PHE A 585 4.94 -1.65 -3.29
CA PHE A 585 4.56 -2.19 -4.60
C PHE A 585 3.27 -3.01 -4.52
N MET A 586 2.29 -2.69 -5.36
CA MET A 586 0.96 -3.32 -5.41
C MET A 586 0.67 -3.97 -6.77
N GLY A 587 1.72 -4.34 -7.52
CA GLY A 587 1.60 -5.05 -8.80
C GLY A 587 1.39 -4.10 -9.98
N MET A 588 0.14 -3.73 -10.26
CA MET A 588 -0.19 -2.73 -11.30
C MET A 588 -0.28 -1.30 -10.73
N SER A 589 0.19 -1.09 -9.50
CA SER A 589 0.19 0.20 -8.81
C SER A 589 1.30 0.27 -7.77
N ILE A 590 1.65 1.48 -7.34
CA ILE A 590 2.44 1.75 -6.15
C ILE A 590 1.55 2.49 -5.16
N GLY A 591 1.40 1.98 -3.94
CA GLY A 591 0.71 2.68 -2.85
C GLY A 591 1.72 3.44 -1.99
N VAL A 592 1.40 4.69 -1.65
CA VAL A 592 2.21 5.57 -0.81
C VAL A 592 1.34 6.03 0.35
N SER A 593 1.61 5.50 1.55
CA SER A 593 0.98 5.98 2.78
C SER A 593 1.73 7.20 3.29
N MET A 594 1.03 8.33 3.40
CA MET A 594 1.48 9.47 4.20
C MET A 594 1.38 9.12 5.69
N VAL A 595 2.40 9.44 6.47
CA VAL A 595 2.47 9.17 7.91
C VAL A 595 3.01 10.40 8.62
N GLY A 596 2.39 10.76 9.74
CA GLY A 596 2.56 12.05 10.41
C GLY A 596 1.25 12.83 10.40
N GLU A 597 1.29 14.02 10.98
CA GLU A 597 0.12 14.86 11.22
C GLU A 597 0.47 16.35 11.11
N GLY A 598 -0.57 17.17 10.93
CA GLY A 598 -0.51 18.62 11.06
C GLY A 598 -1.41 19.10 12.19
N VAL A 599 -1.02 20.19 12.82
CA VAL A 599 -1.82 20.92 13.81
C VAL A 599 -2.01 22.34 13.27
N LEU A 600 -3.27 22.75 13.09
CA LEU A 600 -3.66 24.13 12.80
C LEU A 600 -4.07 24.79 14.12
N CYS A 601 -3.35 25.84 14.51
CA CYS A 601 -3.65 26.65 15.70
C CYS A 601 -4.30 27.97 15.29
N LEU A 602 -5.48 28.26 15.84
CA LEU A 602 -6.20 29.52 15.71
C LEU A 602 -6.13 30.25 17.06
N LEU A 603 -5.15 31.13 17.24
CA LEU A 603 -4.80 31.66 18.56
C LEU A 603 -5.86 32.64 19.10
N GLU A 604 -6.55 33.38 18.21
CA GLU A 604 -7.68 34.25 18.57
C GLU A 604 -8.82 33.51 19.27
N HIS A 605 -8.98 32.21 18.97
CA HIS A 605 -10.03 31.34 19.51
C HIS A 605 -9.49 30.35 20.54
N ASP A 606 -8.17 30.31 20.75
CA ASP A 606 -7.46 29.27 21.51
C ASP A 606 -7.93 27.87 21.05
N GLU A 607 -7.91 27.61 19.74
CA GLU A 607 -8.38 26.35 19.14
C GLU A 607 -7.28 25.66 18.32
N GLU A 608 -7.11 24.36 18.56
CA GLU A 608 -6.20 23.48 17.82
C GLU A 608 -6.98 22.43 17.02
N TYR A 609 -6.63 22.27 15.74
CA TYR A 609 -7.19 21.25 14.85
C TYR A 609 -6.08 20.30 14.40
N ILE A 610 -6.10 19.06 14.93
CA ILE A 610 -5.20 17.99 14.50
C ILE A 610 -5.77 17.35 13.23
N PHE A 611 -4.94 17.20 12.19
CA PHE A 611 -5.34 16.65 10.89
C PHE A 611 -4.29 15.72 10.27
N THR A 612 -4.75 14.78 9.44
CA THR A 612 -3.91 13.83 8.70
C THR A 612 -3.98 14.06 7.18
N LEU A 613 -3.20 13.32 6.39
CA LEU A 613 -3.15 13.41 4.92
C LEU A 613 -3.63 12.12 4.25
N PRO A 614 -4.21 12.18 3.02
CA PRO A 614 -4.62 10.99 2.30
C PRO A 614 -3.41 10.16 1.83
N CYS A 615 -3.62 8.86 1.60
CA CYS A 615 -2.65 8.05 0.86
C CYS A 615 -2.71 8.43 -0.62
N ALA A 616 -1.59 8.30 -1.33
CA ALA A 616 -1.51 8.45 -2.78
C ALA A 616 -1.20 7.11 -3.44
N TYR A 617 -1.70 6.89 -4.65
CA TYR A 617 -1.44 5.70 -5.45
C TYR A 617 -1.01 6.12 -6.85
N ALA A 618 0.17 5.68 -7.28
CA ALA A 618 0.53 5.70 -8.69
C ALA A 618 -0.11 4.46 -9.35
N ARG A 619 -1.13 4.69 -10.16
CA ARG A 619 -1.85 3.66 -10.93
C ARG A 619 -1.18 3.41 -12.28
N SER A 620 -1.59 2.37 -12.99
CA SER A 620 -1.22 2.10 -14.40
C SER A 620 0.29 2.12 -14.73
N ILE A 621 1.15 1.72 -13.78
CA ILE A 621 2.62 1.81 -13.88
C ILE A 621 3.28 0.94 -14.98
N LEU A 622 2.52 0.16 -15.72
CA LEU A 622 2.94 -0.63 -16.90
C LEU A 622 2.57 0.04 -18.24
N THR A 623 1.82 1.15 -18.18
CA THR A 623 1.42 1.99 -19.32
C THR A 623 1.66 3.45 -18.95
N VAL A 624 0.67 4.34 -19.06
CA VAL A 624 0.75 5.73 -18.59
C VAL A 624 0.38 5.77 -17.11
N PRO A 625 1.31 6.12 -16.19
CA PRO A 625 1.00 6.15 -14.78
C PRO A 625 0.23 7.41 -14.41
N TRP A 626 -0.74 7.33 -13.49
CA TRP A 626 -1.56 8.47 -13.04
C TRP A 626 -1.79 8.46 -11.51
N VAL A 627 -2.04 9.62 -10.90
CA VAL A 627 -2.13 9.76 -9.44
C VAL A 627 -3.58 9.66 -8.96
N GLU A 628 -3.81 8.78 -7.99
CA GLU A 628 -5.08 8.67 -7.28
C GLU A 628 -4.87 8.92 -5.78
N LEU A 629 -5.68 9.80 -5.17
CA LEU A 629 -5.75 9.93 -3.72
C LEU A 629 -6.76 8.95 -3.14
N GLY A 630 -6.48 8.39 -1.97
CA GLY A 630 -7.34 7.38 -1.34
C GLY A 630 -7.17 7.23 0.16
N GLY A 631 -8.19 6.67 0.81
CA GLY A 631 -8.21 6.40 2.25
C GLY A 631 -8.97 7.45 3.05
N LYS A 632 -9.00 7.24 4.38
CA LYS A 632 -9.70 8.13 5.33
C LYS A 632 -8.71 9.06 6.03
N VAL A 633 -9.09 10.32 6.08
CA VAL A 633 -8.48 11.41 6.87
C VAL A 633 -9.42 11.80 8.01
N SER A 634 -8.83 12.27 9.10
CA SER A 634 -9.52 12.91 10.22
C SER A 634 -9.05 14.34 10.38
N ILE A 635 -9.97 15.24 10.73
CA ILE A 635 -9.70 16.57 11.30
C ILE A 635 -10.43 16.62 12.64
N ASN A 636 -9.79 17.07 13.72
CA ASN A 636 -10.40 17.06 15.05
C ASN A 636 -9.93 18.24 15.92
N CYS A 637 -10.87 18.98 16.51
CA CYS A 637 -10.61 19.98 17.54
C CYS A 637 -11.22 19.50 18.86
N VAL A 638 -10.37 19.25 19.86
CA VAL A 638 -10.78 18.70 21.15
C VAL A 638 -11.63 19.72 21.93
N LYS A 639 -11.20 20.98 21.97
CA LYS A 639 -11.85 22.06 22.72
C LYS A 639 -13.27 22.34 22.25
N SER A 640 -13.48 22.44 20.94
CA SER A 640 -14.81 22.72 20.38
C SER A 640 -15.71 21.47 20.29
N GLY A 641 -15.14 20.28 20.48
CA GLY A 641 -15.85 19.02 20.32
C GLY A 641 -16.20 18.66 18.87
N TYR A 642 -15.75 19.42 17.87
CA TYR A 642 -16.02 19.13 16.46
C TYR A 642 -14.94 18.24 15.82
N SER A 643 -15.38 17.33 14.95
CA SER A 643 -14.51 16.56 14.07
C SER A 643 -15.06 16.50 12.65
N ALA A 644 -14.18 16.23 11.68
CA ALA A 644 -14.56 15.86 10.32
C ALA A 644 -13.89 14.54 9.93
N THR A 645 -14.66 13.69 9.25
CA THR A 645 -14.14 12.53 8.50
C THR A 645 -14.13 12.90 7.04
N VAL A 646 -12.96 12.88 6.41
CA VAL A 646 -12.82 13.00 4.94
C VAL A 646 -12.40 11.63 4.39
N THR A 647 -13.01 11.19 3.29
CA THR A 647 -12.69 9.92 2.64
C THR A 647 -12.45 10.16 1.16
N PHE A 648 -11.22 9.90 0.72
CA PHE A 648 -10.84 9.86 -0.68
C PHE A 648 -11.08 8.44 -1.20
N HIS A 649 -11.86 8.31 -2.27
CA HIS A 649 -12.30 7.04 -2.81
C HIS A 649 -11.43 6.65 -4.01
N THR A 650 -10.69 5.56 -3.89
CA THR A 650 -10.06 4.92 -5.05
C THR A 650 -11.12 4.36 -5.99
N LYS A 651 -10.89 4.44 -7.30
CA LYS A 651 -11.79 3.95 -8.35
C LYS A 651 -12.18 2.48 -8.10
N PRO A 652 -13.49 2.13 -8.11
CA PRO A 652 -13.94 0.75 -8.07
C PRO A 652 -13.44 -0.07 -9.27
N PHE A 653 -13.41 -1.39 -9.14
CA PHE A 653 -13.07 -2.31 -10.24
C PHE A 653 -14.08 -2.25 -11.41
N TYR A 654 -15.33 -1.84 -11.15
CA TYR A 654 -16.40 -1.74 -12.14
C TYR A 654 -17.01 -0.34 -12.13
N GLY A 655 -16.85 0.38 -13.24
CA GLY A 655 -17.41 1.72 -13.45
C GLY A 655 -16.91 2.78 -12.45
N GLY A 656 -17.73 3.82 -12.25
CA GLY A 656 -17.47 4.90 -11.30
C GLY A 656 -16.52 6.00 -11.80
N LYS A 657 -16.65 7.18 -11.19
CA LYS A 657 -15.73 8.31 -11.38
C LYS A 657 -14.41 8.08 -10.63
N VAL A 658 -13.33 8.62 -11.18
CA VAL A 658 -12.04 8.79 -10.49
C VAL A 658 -12.12 9.97 -9.52
N HIS A 659 -11.09 10.16 -8.67
CA HIS A 659 -10.92 11.32 -7.79
C HIS A 659 -12.08 11.65 -6.82
N ARG A 660 -13.04 10.74 -6.62
CA ARG A 660 -14.21 11.00 -5.77
C ARG A 660 -13.79 11.20 -4.32
N VAL A 661 -14.31 12.24 -3.68
CA VAL A 661 -14.12 12.54 -2.26
C VAL A 661 -15.48 12.74 -1.57
N THR A 662 -15.56 12.40 -0.29
CA THR A 662 -16.72 12.69 0.57
C THR A 662 -16.25 13.10 1.96
N ALA A 663 -16.89 14.10 2.57
CA ALA A 663 -16.64 14.51 3.95
C ALA A 663 -17.94 14.56 4.77
N GLU A 664 -17.84 14.26 6.07
CA GLU A 664 -18.89 14.54 7.05
C GLU A 664 -18.28 15.27 8.24
N VAL A 665 -18.86 16.42 8.58
CA VAL A 665 -18.47 17.30 9.70
C VAL A 665 -19.49 17.13 10.82
N LYS A 666 -19.01 16.91 12.04
CA LYS A 666 -19.82 16.39 13.15
C LYS A 666 -19.44 17.08 14.46
N HIS A 667 -20.45 17.51 15.22
CA HIS A 667 -20.28 17.83 16.64
C HIS A 667 -20.32 16.51 17.44
N ASN A 668 -19.20 16.15 18.08
CA ASN A 668 -19.06 14.85 18.75
C ASN A 668 -20.02 14.67 19.94
N PRO A 669 -20.19 15.64 20.86
CA PRO A 669 -21.06 15.49 22.04
C PRO A 669 -22.55 15.25 21.72
N THR A 670 -23.10 15.96 20.73
CA THR A 670 -24.52 15.81 20.33
C THR A 670 -24.73 14.76 19.25
N ASN A 671 -23.65 14.19 18.70
CA ASN A 671 -23.65 13.27 17.57
C ASN A 671 -24.27 13.84 16.27
N THR A 672 -24.45 15.17 16.17
CA THR A 672 -25.09 15.84 15.03
C THR A 672 -24.10 16.10 13.90
N ILE A 673 -24.51 15.82 12.65
CA ILE A 673 -23.78 16.22 11.45
C ILE A 673 -24.21 17.65 11.09
N VAL A 674 -23.23 18.53 10.87
CA VAL A 674 -23.43 19.97 10.61
C VAL A 674 -23.10 20.37 9.17
N CYS A 675 -22.26 19.59 8.49
CA CYS A 675 -21.98 19.73 7.08
C CYS A 675 -21.64 18.37 6.47
N LYS A 676 -22.03 18.16 5.21
CA LYS A 676 -21.51 17.08 4.36
C LYS A 676 -20.89 17.69 3.12
N ALA A 677 -19.87 17.04 2.56
CA ALA A 677 -19.33 17.37 1.25
C ALA A 677 -19.21 16.12 0.38
N GLN A 678 -19.38 16.26 -0.93
CA GLN A 678 -19.19 15.20 -1.91
C GLN A 678 -18.72 15.79 -3.25
N GLY A 679 -17.99 15.01 -4.05
CA GLY A 679 -17.59 15.46 -5.39
C GLY A 679 -16.27 14.84 -5.84
N GLU A 680 -15.51 15.60 -6.63
CA GLU A 680 -14.19 15.24 -7.17
C GLU A 680 -13.16 16.27 -6.71
N TRP A 681 -12.06 15.83 -6.08
CA TRP A 681 -11.08 16.74 -5.43
C TRP A 681 -10.27 17.60 -6.40
N ASN A 682 -10.34 17.30 -7.70
CA ASN A 682 -9.78 18.06 -8.81
C ASN A 682 -10.85 18.53 -9.81
N GLY A 683 -12.11 18.66 -9.37
CA GLY A 683 -13.22 19.14 -10.18
C GLY A 683 -14.28 19.82 -9.33
N THR A 684 -15.53 19.36 -9.43
CA THR A 684 -16.64 19.94 -8.68
C THR A 684 -16.79 19.29 -7.30
N LEU A 685 -16.85 20.13 -6.26
CA LEU A 685 -17.21 19.79 -4.88
C LEU A 685 -18.56 20.43 -4.53
N GLU A 686 -19.46 19.66 -3.96
CA GLU A 686 -20.74 20.09 -3.41
C GLU A 686 -20.71 19.96 -1.88
N PHE A 687 -21.10 21.02 -1.18
CA PHE A 687 -21.27 21.07 0.26
C PHE A 687 -22.76 21.23 0.59
N THR A 688 -23.24 20.57 1.64
CA THR A 688 -24.59 20.69 2.17
C THR A 688 -24.50 20.99 3.67
N TYR A 689 -25.15 22.07 4.12
CA TYR A 689 -25.04 22.54 5.51
C TYR A 689 -26.27 22.18 6.36
N SER A 690 -26.13 22.37 7.68
CA SER A 690 -27.20 22.26 8.69
C SER A 690 -28.46 23.09 8.37
N SER A 691 -28.32 24.19 7.62
CA SER A 691 -29.41 25.03 7.13
C SER A 691 -30.21 24.46 5.96
N GLY A 692 -29.74 23.38 5.32
CA GLY A 692 -30.26 22.88 4.03
C GLY A 692 -29.74 23.66 2.81
N GLU A 693 -28.93 24.70 3.01
CA GLU A 693 -28.20 25.40 1.95
C GLU A 693 -27.14 24.47 1.31
N THR A 694 -26.93 24.61 0.00
CA THR A 694 -25.84 23.96 -0.72
C THR A 694 -24.90 24.97 -1.36
N LYS A 695 -23.60 24.65 -1.36
CA LYS A 695 -22.55 25.45 -2.00
C LYS A 695 -21.75 24.55 -2.93
N VAL A 696 -21.56 25.02 -4.16
CA VAL A 696 -20.75 24.33 -5.17
C VAL A 696 -19.45 25.07 -5.37
N ILE A 697 -18.33 24.34 -5.34
CA ILE A 697 -16.98 24.83 -5.59
C ILE A 697 -16.42 24.05 -6.79
N ASP A 698 -16.13 24.75 -7.88
CA ASP A 698 -15.40 24.19 -9.03
C ASP A 698 -13.92 24.53 -8.88
N THR A 699 -13.08 23.55 -8.52
CA THR A 699 -11.66 23.79 -8.22
C THR A 699 -10.91 24.33 -9.43
N ALA A 700 -11.32 23.96 -10.65
CA ALA A 700 -10.70 24.44 -11.89
C ALA A 700 -11.00 25.93 -12.19
N ARG A 701 -11.92 26.56 -11.44
CA ARG A 701 -12.24 28.00 -11.54
C ARG A 701 -11.79 28.82 -10.34
N LEU A 702 -11.20 28.20 -9.31
CA LEU A 702 -10.71 28.94 -8.15
C LEU A 702 -9.47 29.76 -8.52
N PRO A 703 -9.40 31.05 -8.15
CA PRO A 703 -8.19 31.84 -8.35
C PRO A 703 -7.06 31.28 -7.47
N VAL A 704 -5.94 30.97 -8.11
CA VAL A 704 -4.73 30.48 -7.44
C VAL A 704 -3.84 31.67 -7.10
N THR A 705 -3.44 31.80 -5.83
CA THR A 705 -2.45 32.81 -5.44
C THR A 705 -1.06 32.23 -5.64
N ARG A 706 -0.30 32.76 -6.61
CA ARG A 706 1.10 32.36 -6.84
C ARG A 706 1.93 32.69 -5.60
N LYS A 707 2.79 31.74 -5.19
CA LYS A 707 3.77 31.95 -4.11
C LYS A 707 4.83 32.98 -4.54
N LYS A 708 5.43 33.68 -3.58
CA LYS A 708 6.65 34.47 -3.74
C LYS A 708 7.84 33.74 -3.14
N LEU A 709 9.03 33.92 -3.71
CA LEU A 709 10.26 33.26 -3.27
C LEU A 709 11.49 34.08 -3.67
N ARG A 710 12.62 33.91 -2.96
CA ARG A 710 13.89 34.54 -3.33
C ARG A 710 14.39 34.00 -4.69
N PRO A 711 14.91 34.86 -5.59
CA PRO A 711 15.66 34.44 -6.78
C PRO A 711 16.78 33.43 -6.46
N VAL A 712 17.04 32.49 -7.38
CA VAL A 712 17.89 31.32 -7.15
C VAL A 712 19.36 31.68 -6.86
N ASP A 713 19.83 32.81 -7.37
CA ASP A 713 21.13 33.41 -7.07
C ASP A 713 21.26 33.86 -5.60
N LYS A 714 20.16 34.39 -5.02
CA LYS A 714 20.07 34.85 -3.62
C LYS A 714 19.80 33.73 -2.62
N GLN A 715 19.16 32.63 -3.04
CA GLN A 715 18.83 31.50 -2.17
C GLN A 715 20.06 30.89 -1.47
N GLY A 716 19.91 30.38 -0.25
CA GLY A 716 20.94 29.66 0.48
C GLY A 716 21.34 28.34 -0.20
N ARG A 717 22.56 27.83 0.09
CA ARG A 717 23.11 26.61 -0.54
C ARG A 717 22.28 25.33 -0.31
N THR A 718 21.37 25.32 0.68
CA THR A 718 20.49 24.18 1.01
C THR A 718 19.04 24.40 0.56
N GLU A 719 18.70 25.54 -0.04
CA GLU A 719 17.33 25.79 -0.49
C GLU A 719 17.01 24.99 -1.75
N SER A 720 15.81 24.40 -1.84
CA SER A 720 15.48 23.36 -2.83
C SER A 720 15.76 23.78 -4.28
N ARG A 721 15.38 25.00 -4.72
CA ARG A 721 15.59 25.37 -6.13
C ARG A 721 17.07 25.56 -6.45
N ARG A 722 17.84 26.27 -5.63
CA ARG A 722 19.30 26.39 -5.79
C ARG A 722 20.03 25.05 -5.68
N LEU A 723 19.59 24.17 -4.79
CA LEU A 723 20.18 22.85 -4.58
C LEU A 723 19.98 21.93 -5.79
N TRP A 724 18.76 21.87 -6.31
CA TRP A 724 18.37 20.98 -7.43
C TRP A 724 18.52 21.63 -8.81
N GLN A 725 18.96 22.90 -8.90
CA GLN A 725 18.95 23.72 -10.12
C GLN A 725 19.49 23.02 -11.38
N HIS A 726 20.56 22.23 -11.25
CA HIS A 726 21.18 21.53 -12.38
C HIS A 726 20.37 20.33 -12.85
N VAL A 727 19.75 19.57 -11.92
CA VAL A 727 18.83 18.47 -12.26
C VAL A 727 17.57 19.04 -12.93
N THR A 728 17.01 20.13 -12.38
CA THR A 728 15.87 20.83 -12.98
C THR A 728 16.21 21.42 -14.35
N LYS A 729 17.42 21.97 -14.56
CA LYS A 729 17.86 22.47 -15.86
C LYS A 729 17.92 21.36 -16.91
N SER A 730 18.69 20.30 -16.67
CA SER A 730 18.82 19.20 -17.64
C SER A 730 17.48 18.48 -17.89
N LEU A 731 16.57 18.40 -16.90
CA LEU A 731 15.19 17.91 -17.10
C LEU A 731 14.27 18.89 -17.86
N LYS A 732 14.56 20.19 -17.91
CA LYS A 732 13.88 21.15 -18.81
C LYS A 732 14.46 21.10 -20.22
N GLU A 733 15.73 20.76 -20.38
CA GLU A 733 16.42 20.62 -21.68
C GLU A 733 16.30 19.20 -22.28
N GLY A 734 15.56 18.30 -21.64
CA GLY A 734 15.36 16.91 -22.09
C GLY A 734 16.57 15.97 -21.88
N ASN A 735 17.67 16.47 -21.30
CA ASN A 735 18.91 15.74 -21.11
C ASN A 735 18.86 14.83 -19.87
N ILE A 736 18.23 13.66 -20.02
CA ILE A 736 17.99 12.69 -18.94
C ILE A 736 19.31 12.15 -18.34
N ASP A 737 20.36 11.97 -19.14
CA ASP A 737 21.64 11.42 -18.67
C ASP A 737 22.40 12.43 -17.78
N GLU A 738 22.50 13.69 -18.21
CA GLU A 738 23.11 14.76 -17.41
C GLU A 738 22.29 15.06 -16.14
N ALA A 739 20.95 15.03 -16.23
CA ALA A 739 20.08 15.11 -15.05
C ALA A 739 20.35 13.96 -14.06
N THR A 740 20.57 12.74 -14.58
CA THR A 740 20.91 11.56 -13.78
C THR A 740 22.27 11.73 -13.12
N GLU A 741 23.27 12.26 -13.84
CA GLU A 741 24.61 12.48 -13.28
C GLU A 741 24.61 13.60 -12.22
N HIS A 742 23.94 14.73 -12.46
CA HIS A 742 23.77 15.78 -11.46
C HIS A 742 23.06 15.29 -10.20
N LYS A 743 22.01 14.47 -10.35
CA LYS A 743 21.32 13.81 -9.24
C LYS A 743 22.26 12.87 -8.48
N HIS A 744 23.01 12.02 -9.18
CA HIS A 744 23.95 11.09 -8.57
C HIS A 744 25.07 11.82 -7.80
N ARG A 745 25.65 12.89 -8.38
CA ARG A 745 26.64 13.75 -7.72
C ARG A 745 26.09 14.34 -6.41
N LEU A 746 24.82 14.77 -6.40
CA LEU A 746 24.16 15.29 -5.19
C LEU A 746 23.98 14.22 -4.11
N GLU A 747 23.46 13.04 -4.49
CA GLU A 747 23.20 11.93 -3.57
C GLU A 747 24.49 11.27 -3.05
N GLU A 748 25.58 11.24 -3.83
CA GLU A 748 26.90 10.79 -3.35
C GLU A 748 27.50 11.79 -2.36
N ARG A 749 27.37 13.10 -2.61
CA ARG A 749 27.81 14.14 -1.66
C ARG A 749 27.10 13.99 -0.32
N GLN A 750 25.76 13.85 -0.33
CA GLN A 750 24.98 13.61 0.89
C GLN A 750 25.46 12.35 1.64
N ARG A 751 25.67 11.23 0.93
CA ARG A 751 26.19 9.99 1.51
C ARG A 751 27.62 10.14 2.05
N GLY A 752 28.42 11.05 1.50
CA GLY A 752 29.73 11.45 2.05
C GLY A 752 29.59 12.24 3.35
N GLU A 753 28.76 13.29 3.35
CA GLU A 753 28.47 14.14 4.52
C GLU A 753 27.83 13.35 5.68
N GLU A 754 27.03 12.32 5.39
CA GLU A 754 26.50 11.36 6.38
C GLU A 754 27.59 10.46 6.97
N ARG A 755 28.45 9.85 6.13
CA ARG A 755 29.61 9.07 6.61
C ARG A 755 30.54 9.88 7.50
N GLN A 756 30.81 11.14 7.14
CA GLN A 756 31.66 12.04 7.93
C GLN A 756 31.03 12.34 9.30
N ARG A 757 29.75 12.75 9.33
CA ARG A 757 29.01 12.97 10.59
C ARG A 757 28.99 11.74 11.50
N ALA A 758 28.86 10.54 10.92
CA ALA A 758 28.90 9.29 11.68
C ALA A 758 30.29 9.01 12.27
N ALA A 759 31.37 9.26 11.51
CA ALA A 759 32.74 9.13 12.01
C ALA A 759 33.05 10.14 13.13
N ASP A 760 32.60 11.39 12.96
CA ASP A 760 32.76 12.48 13.94
C ASP A 760 31.82 12.35 15.14
N ASN A 761 30.95 11.32 15.18
CA ASN A 761 29.86 11.14 16.16
C ASN A 761 28.96 12.37 16.34
N LYS A 762 28.83 13.20 15.28
CA LYS A 762 28.08 14.46 15.30
C LYS A 762 26.68 14.25 14.71
N PRO A 763 25.61 14.18 15.53
CA PRO A 763 24.25 14.05 15.01
C PRO A 763 23.87 15.27 14.16
N TRP A 764 22.90 15.07 13.25
CA TRP A 764 22.29 16.20 12.56
C TRP A 764 21.33 16.95 13.49
N THR A 765 21.48 18.27 13.53
CA THR A 765 20.54 19.18 14.18
C THR A 765 19.87 20.01 13.09
N PRO A 766 18.55 19.87 12.84
CA PRO A 766 17.84 20.71 11.89
C PRO A 766 17.84 22.18 12.33
N LYS A 767 17.75 23.09 11.36
CA LYS A 767 17.84 24.54 11.57
C LYS A 767 16.55 25.14 12.13
N TYR A 768 15.41 24.64 11.66
CA TYR A 768 14.10 25.25 11.85
C TYR A 768 13.17 24.45 12.75
N PHE A 769 13.47 23.17 13.02
CA PHE A 769 12.60 22.27 13.78
C PHE A 769 13.36 21.47 14.85
N THR A 770 12.73 21.30 16.01
CA THR A 770 13.18 20.45 17.11
C THR A 770 12.25 19.24 17.21
N LYS A 771 12.79 18.07 17.61
CA LYS A 771 11.98 16.87 17.84
C LYS A 771 11.34 16.94 19.22
N GLU A 772 10.02 16.98 19.28
CA GLU A 772 9.24 16.92 20.52
C GLU A 772 8.42 15.62 20.51
N GLY A 773 8.74 14.68 21.40
CA GLY A 773 8.15 13.33 21.41
C GLY A 773 8.46 12.53 20.13
N ASP A 774 7.43 12.06 19.45
CA ASP A 774 7.52 11.42 18.13
C ASP A 774 7.41 12.40 16.96
N GLY A 775 6.95 13.63 17.21
CA GLY A 775 6.75 14.66 16.20
C GLY A 775 7.92 15.66 16.07
N TRP A 776 7.71 16.65 15.20
CA TRP A 776 8.63 17.77 15.01
C TRP A 776 7.87 19.10 15.13
N ILE A 777 8.44 20.03 15.88
CA ILE A 777 7.87 21.34 16.19
C ILE A 777 8.84 22.42 15.69
N TYR A 778 8.31 23.43 15.00
CA TYR A 778 9.09 24.59 14.57
C TYR A 778 9.70 25.31 15.77
N ASN A 779 10.92 25.84 15.62
CA ASN A 779 11.71 26.36 16.74
C ASN A 779 11.14 27.66 17.33
N ASN A 780 10.58 28.55 16.49
CA ASN A 780 10.02 29.84 16.89
C ASN A 780 8.55 30.00 16.44
N PRO A 781 7.62 29.16 16.92
CA PRO A 781 6.24 29.15 16.44
C PRO A 781 5.45 30.29 17.07
N LEU A 782 4.37 30.71 16.40
CA LEU A 782 3.58 31.87 16.79
C LEU A 782 3.01 31.74 18.22
N TRP A 783 2.57 30.53 18.61
CA TRP A 783 2.03 30.25 19.95
C TRP A 783 3.07 30.19 21.08
N LYS A 784 4.39 30.20 20.77
CA LYS A 784 5.46 30.40 21.77
C LYS A 784 5.95 31.87 21.80
N SER A 785 5.35 32.74 20.99
CA SER A 785 5.75 34.15 20.79
C SER A 785 4.73 35.16 21.37
N THR A 786 3.73 34.66 22.10
CA THR A 786 2.55 35.38 22.61
C THR A 786 2.30 35.03 24.06
#